data_AF-A0A8H6NJH2-F1
#
_entry.id   AF-A0A8H6NJH2-F1
#
_cell.length_a   1.000
_cell.length_b   1.000
_cell.length_c   1.000
_cell.angle_alpha   90.00
_cell.angle_beta   90.00
_cell.angle_gamma   90.00
#
_symmetry.space_group_name_H-M   'P 1'
#
loop_
_entity.id
_entity.type
_entity.pdbx_description
1 polymer ?
#
loop_
_entity_poly.entity_id
_entity_poly.type
_entity_poly.pdbx_seq_one_letter_code
_entity_poly.pdbx_strand_id
1 'polypeptide(L)'
;MGFSTFGSLLVSLLLSTTALSAEVTPAAVVGDKKPFVPPARRFAVQFSSSGSAKFRKRDGTQDTEGFFESLQLTNNTAKPALNFTSDIFHGASFDLVDHTATSLQQIDQLPEVEKLWPVSVVYAAKPNVSDIMSEPLARWDPHALTGVSKVHKLGHRGEGVVVGIIDTGIDYTHPNLGGGFGAGFKVEGGYDLVGDEYEIGGEYMPDDDPMDCAGHGTHVAGIVASTHENLPGVAPDAHIRIYKVFGCDGSSMEDVIAQGFIKAHEDGVDIISASLGSNSGFPENILAVVASNIQAKGTFVTVAAGNSGEMGPFYTSSASNGFGVTSVGSVEHTQTAAFTVTARSSGNETRELVYVSSDTAQWPRNGSFPAHFLDQNYTGLDSCEIWDFPDVSSDSVLILPRSTCICECWQVLDSNLYGTSVKWVFYYNFEGAAWEIPNRGVYNPEEQALGFGLISYEDGQWLLKQKEAGRKVDFEFVKNGGKAVGLPGVNPDSIAGAIDFFSSWGLTVDARLKPEISAPGGSILSTYLTSEGGWAVLSGTSMATPYIAGVAALYFSATGGRANIANNAGDAAHHVIASSGNPVAHFDGSGALAPIPMQGAGIVDAFKVLTYKTSVTPAVLHLNDTDHFQGTHEVRIENKSDKPVTYHIAHEAGSTVTTKPNGDAEVVFPPVPYSSAEGGLATVTFSTTTLEVAAGATGTFTVTFVEPAGIDARLFSIYGGWINVIGSNDEALRVTYAGIKGSVYGSNIWADNWIDPVLYTPESTLVKENDTFKMTVEDTFTIDFDILWPTREFSFDFVEPTWEPGDWSYPFVPGTNKYVGSLQHYNLLTDTYFDAPVQLYPRLSSTTWWPSGNFSHGAAVESGEYKVLCRALRTYGDYRNVSDWQIRVSPKIIVDKNKA
;
A
#
# COMPACT_ATOMS: atom_id res chain seq x y z
N MET A 1 62.27 -22.99 33.47
CA MET A 1 61.40 -24.05 32.94
C MET A 1 60.68 -23.47 31.73
N GLY A 2 60.88 -24.09 30.55
CA GLY A 2 60.51 -23.75 29.14
C GLY A 2 59.94 -22.34 28.84
N PHE A 3 60.54 -21.42 28.08
CA PHE A 3 61.10 -21.49 26.72
C PHE A 3 60.20 -22.20 25.68
N SER A 4 59.47 -21.45 24.86
CA SER A 4 59.84 -21.29 23.44
C SER A 4 59.16 -20.07 22.81
N THR A 5 59.91 -19.43 21.94
CA THR A 5 59.69 -18.16 21.25
C THR A 5 59.57 -18.40 19.74
N PHE A 6 59.05 -17.37 19.07
CA PHE A 6 59.37 -16.94 17.69
C PHE A 6 58.79 -17.71 16.50
N GLY A 7 58.25 -16.92 15.57
CA GLY A 7 58.68 -17.02 14.17
C GLY A 7 57.58 -16.91 13.12
N SER A 8 57.41 -15.72 12.58
CA SER A 8 56.67 -15.39 11.37
C SER A 8 57.10 -16.21 10.14
N LEU A 9 56.16 -16.53 9.23
CA LEU A 9 56.31 -16.27 7.78
C LEU A 9 54.98 -16.51 7.02
N LEU A 10 54.73 -15.65 6.03
CA LEU A 10 53.75 -15.81 4.95
C LEU A 10 53.84 -17.20 4.28
N VAL A 11 52.71 -17.88 4.12
CA VAL A 11 52.34 -18.64 2.90
C VAL A 11 50.82 -18.63 2.76
N SER A 12 50.36 -18.24 1.57
CA SER A 12 48.98 -18.28 1.08
C SER A 12 48.28 -19.61 1.34
N LEU A 13 47.01 -19.59 1.77
CA LEU A 13 46.08 -20.68 1.47
C LEU A 13 44.65 -20.14 1.38
N LEU A 14 44.10 -20.23 0.17
CA LEU A 14 42.67 -20.33 -0.11
C LEU A 14 42.02 -21.33 0.86
N LEU A 15 40.94 -20.93 1.53
CA LEU A 15 39.88 -21.82 2.01
C LEU A 15 38.63 -20.97 2.27
N SER A 16 37.77 -20.96 1.25
CA SER A 16 36.31 -20.94 1.33
C SER A 16 35.69 -20.29 2.57
N THR A 17 35.30 -19.02 2.44
CA THR A 17 34.15 -18.48 3.17
C THR A 17 32.90 -19.15 2.63
N THR A 18 32.56 -20.32 3.18
CA THR A 18 31.18 -20.80 3.16
C THR A 18 30.40 -19.84 4.05
N ALA A 19 29.90 -18.76 3.46
CA ALA A 19 28.71 -18.12 3.97
C ALA A 19 27.66 -19.24 4.05
N LEU A 20 27.24 -19.58 5.27
CA LEU A 20 26.00 -20.31 5.44
C LEU A 20 24.94 -19.41 4.79
N SER A 21 24.51 -19.78 3.59
CA SER A 21 23.23 -19.34 3.05
C SER A 21 22.19 -19.85 4.04
N ALA A 22 21.69 -18.97 4.90
CA ALA A 22 20.33 -19.13 5.35
C ALA A 22 19.52 -19.09 4.07
N GLU A 23 19.05 -20.26 3.61
CA GLU A 23 17.95 -20.36 2.68
C GLU A 23 16.78 -19.62 3.32
N VAL A 24 16.66 -18.33 3.02
CA VAL A 24 15.42 -17.60 3.17
C VAL A 24 14.53 -18.21 2.09
N THR A 25 13.78 -19.23 2.47
CA THR A 25 12.69 -19.72 1.65
C THR A 25 11.77 -18.52 1.36
N PRO A 26 11.39 -18.26 0.09
CA PRO A 26 10.48 -17.18 -0.28
C PRO A 26 9.05 -17.29 0.31
N ALA A 27 8.83 -18.21 1.26
CA ALA A 27 7.54 -18.53 1.86
C ALA A 27 7.09 -17.54 2.94
N ALA A 28 7.85 -16.48 3.23
CA ALA A 28 7.54 -15.52 4.30
C ALA A 28 7.15 -14.10 3.83
N VAL A 29 7.05 -13.83 2.52
CA VAL A 29 6.90 -12.45 1.98
C VAL A 29 5.51 -12.20 1.36
N VAL A 30 4.48 -12.85 1.87
CA VAL A 30 3.09 -12.61 1.42
C VAL A 30 2.26 -12.14 2.60
N GLY A 31 2.29 -10.82 2.84
CA GLY A 31 1.25 -10.15 3.61
C GLY A 31 -0.09 -10.41 2.92
N ASP A 32 -1.03 -10.99 3.67
CA ASP A 32 -2.27 -11.62 3.23
C ASP A 32 -2.12 -12.83 2.29
N LYS A 33 -2.35 -14.02 2.86
CA LYS A 33 -2.56 -15.30 2.17
C LYS A 33 -3.70 -15.25 1.14
N LYS A 34 -3.49 -14.59 0.01
CA LYS A 34 -4.26 -14.83 -1.21
C LYS A 34 -3.25 -15.06 -2.34
N PRO A 35 -3.30 -16.23 -3.01
CA PRO A 35 -2.38 -16.55 -4.09
C PRO A 35 -2.46 -15.45 -5.16
N PHE A 36 -1.36 -15.23 -5.88
CA PHE A 36 -1.39 -14.54 -7.16
C PHE A 36 -2.49 -15.18 -8.01
N VAL A 37 -3.64 -14.51 -8.12
CA VAL A 37 -4.73 -14.94 -9.00
C VAL A 37 -4.32 -14.43 -10.39
N PRO A 38 -4.10 -15.32 -11.37
CA PRO A 38 -3.74 -14.92 -12.72
C PRO A 38 -4.73 -13.89 -13.24
N PRO A 39 -4.33 -13.02 -14.19
CA PRO A 39 -5.24 -12.05 -14.76
C PRO A 39 -6.50 -12.76 -15.19
N ALA A 40 -7.64 -12.25 -14.71
CA ALA A 40 -8.92 -12.68 -15.22
C ALA A 40 -8.81 -12.66 -16.74
N ARG A 41 -9.52 -13.55 -17.42
CA ARG A 41 -9.73 -13.46 -18.88
C ARG A 41 -10.37 -12.12 -19.31
N ARG A 42 -10.58 -11.20 -18.36
CA ARG A 42 -11.12 -9.88 -18.49
C ARG A 42 -10.09 -8.88 -18.98
N PHE A 43 -10.47 -8.18 -20.03
CA PHE A 43 -9.74 -7.06 -20.58
C PHE A 43 -10.65 -5.84 -20.60
N ALA A 44 -10.05 -4.67 -20.49
CA ALA A 44 -10.72 -3.40 -20.74
C ALA A 44 -10.09 -2.75 -21.96
N VAL A 45 -10.92 -2.12 -22.78
CA VAL A 45 -10.50 -1.44 -24.00
C VAL A 45 -10.96 0.00 -23.99
N GLN A 46 -10.06 0.92 -24.34
CA GLN A 46 -10.39 2.31 -24.63
C GLN A 46 -10.57 2.45 -26.14
N PHE A 47 -11.66 3.12 -26.54
CA PHE A 47 -11.93 3.41 -27.93
C PHE A 47 -11.24 4.70 -28.39
N SER A 48 -10.73 4.68 -29.61
CA SER A 48 -10.12 5.85 -30.24
C SER A 48 -11.15 6.95 -30.50
N SER A 49 -10.84 8.17 -30.08
CA SER A 49 -11.61 9.38 -30.42
C SER A 49 -11.74 9.61 -31.94
N SER A 50 -10.79 9.08 -32.72
CA SER A 50 -10.75 9.11 -34.19
C SER A 50 -11.31 7.86 -34.89
N GLY A 51 -11.81 6.88 -34.12
CA GLY A 51 -12.36 5.61 -34.60
C GLY A 51 -13.55 5.76 -35.55
N SER A 52 -13.88 4.69 -36.27
CA SER A 52 -14.85 4.71 -37.37
C SER A 52 -16.27 5.07 -36.91
N ALA A 53 -17.06 5.71 -37.79
CA ALA A 53 -18.46 6.10 -37.52
C ALA A 53 -19.40 4.92 -37.21
N LYS A 54 -18.91 3.68 -37.32
CA LYS A 54 -19.66 2.45 -36.99
C LYS A 54 -19.90 2.29 -35.49
N PHE A 55 -19.13 2.98 -34.63
CA PHE A 55 -19.19 2.88 -33.18
C PHE A 55 -19.98 4.01 -32.52
N ARG A 56 -20.76 4.75 -33.32
CA ARG A 56 -21.60 5.85 -32.85
C ARG A 56 -23.03 5.61 -33.33
N LYS A 57 -23.96 5.50 -32.39
CA LYS A 57 -25.39 5.57 -32.66
C LYS A 57 -25.73 6.94 -33.26
N ARG A 58 -26.88 7.05 -33.92
CA ARG A 58 -27.31 8.29 -34.59
C ARG A 58 -27.46 9.50 -33.66
N ASP A 59 -27.65 9.26 -32.37
CA ASP A 59 -27.72 10.27 -31.31
C ASP A 59 -26.34 10.67 -30.75
N GLY A 60 -25.25 10.05 -31.25
CA GLY A 60 -23.88 10.28 -30.79
C GLY A 60 -23.44 9.38 -29.65
N THR A 61 -24.34 8.58 -29.05
CA THR A 61 -23.98 7.59 -28.02
C THR A 61 -23.18 6.44 -28.63
N GLN A 62 -22.33 5.79 -27.84
CA GLN A 62 -21.43 4.75 -28.37
C GLN A 62 -22.14 3.43 -28.64
N ASP A 63 -21.63 2.70 -29.64
CA ASP A 63 -22.13 1.40 -30.05
C ASP A 63 -21.08 0.31 -29.74
N THR A 64 -21.16 -0.25 -28.53
CA THR A 64 -20.36 -1.42 -28.14
C THR A 64 -20.74 -2.68 -28.90
N GLU A 65 -21.94 -2.77 -29.47
CA GLU A 65 -22.34 -3.94 -30.27
C GLU A 65 -21.45 -4.05 -31.52
N GLY A 66 -21.14 -2.92 -32.18
CA GLY A 66 -20.19 -2.87 -33.29
C GLY A 66 -18.77 -3.34 -32.94
N PHE A 67 -18.33 -3.17 -31.68
CA PHE A 67 -17.05 -3.71 -31.19
C PHE A 67 -17.10 -5.22 -31.11
N PHE A 68 -18.10 -5.77 -30.43
CA PHE A 68 -18.24 -7.21 -30.28
C PHE A 68 -18.51 -7.92 -31.62
N GLU A 69 -19.20 -7.27 -32.57
CA GLU A 69 -19.29 -7.75 -33.95
C GLU A 69 -17.91 -7.82 -34.63
N SER A 70 -17.06 -6.80 -34.44
CA SER A 70 -15.70 -6.78 -34.99
C SER A 70 -14.80 -7.87 -34.37
N LEU A 71 -14.98 -8.16 -33.08
CA LEU A 71 -14.32 -9.29 -32.42
C LEU A 71 -14.75 -10.64 -33.01
N GLN A 72 -16.05 -10.85 -33.20
CA GLN A 72 -16.56 -12.07 -33.83
C GLN A 72 -16.04 -12.25 -35.26
N LEU A 73 -15.96 -11.16 -36.04
CA LEU A 73 -15.40 -11.19 -37.40
C LEU A 73 -13.91 -11.52 -37.45
N THR A 74 -13.17 -11.32 -36.35
CA THR A 74 -11.75 -11.66 -36.21
C THR A 74 -11.53 -12.99 -35.50
N ASN A 75 -12.58 -13.82 -35.33
CA ASN A 75 -12.55 -15.08 -34.57
C ASN A 75 -12.16 -14.93 -33.09
N ASN A 76 -12.32 -13.73 -32.51
CA ASN A 76 -12.11 -13.46 -31.11
C ASN A 76 -13.44 -13.59 -30.37
N THR A 77 -13.65 -14.71 -29.67
CA THR A 77 -14.88 -14.92 -28.89
C THR A 77 -14.76 -14.20 -27.55
N ALA A 78 -15.59 -13.18 -27.33
CA ALA A 78 -15.61 -12.39 -26.11
C ALA A 78 -17.01 -12.37 -25.48
N LYS A 79 -17.07 -12.49 -24.15
CA LYS A 79 -18.28 -12.24 -23.35
C LYS A 79 -18.22 -10.80 -22.82
N PRO A 80 -19.14 -9.91 -23.20
CA PRO A 80 -19.19 -8.55 -22.65
C PRO A 80 -19.31 -8.55 -21.12
N ALA A 81 -18.66 -7.59 -20.47
CA ALA A 81 -18.76 -7.34 -19.03
C ALA A 81 -19.35 -5.95 -18.75
N LEU A 82 -18.57 -4.86 -18.87
CA LEU A 82 -19.04 -3.48 -18.66
C LEU A 82 -18.97 -2.64 -19.93
N ASN A 83 -19.80 -1.59 -19.99
CA ASN A 83 -19.77 -0.58 -21.05
C ASN A 83 -19.53 0.80 -20.42
N PHE A 84 -18.46 1.48 -20.86
CA PHE A 84 -18.07 2.79 -20.37
C PHE A 84 -18.46 3.87 -21.39
N THR A 85 -19.53 4.61 -21.08
CA THR A 85 -20.09 5.65 -21.97
C THR A 85 -19.84 7.08 -21.50
N SER A 86 -18.83 7.26 -20.63
CA SER A 86 -18.53 8.54 -19.96
C SER A 86 -17.54 9.39 -20.75
N ASP A 87 -17.66 10.72 -20.68
CA ASP A 87 -16.65 11.65 -21.18
C ASP A 87 -15.29 11.53 -20.46
N ILE A 88 -15.21 10.76 -19.36
CA ILE A 88 -13.96 10.46 -18.64
C ILE A 88 -13.20 9.30 -19.29
N PHE A 89 -13.93 8.28 -19.75
CA PHE A 89 -13.37 7.06 -20.31
C PHE A 89 -14.40 6.41 -21.23
N HIS A 90 -13.99 6.19 -22.48
CA HIS A 90 -14.81 5.66 -23.55
C HIS A 90 -14.33 4.25 -23.90
N GLY A 91 -15.15 3.22 -23.67
CA GLY A 91 -14.65 1.86 -23.79
C GLY A 91 -15.62 0.77 -23.36
N ALA A 92 -15.10 -0.45 -23.24
CA ALA A 92 -15.82 -1.59 -22.69
C ALA A 92 -14.86 -2.52 -21.95
N SER A 93 -15.39 -3.37 -21.08
CA SER A 93 -14.67 -4.56 -20.58
C SER A 93 -15.35 -5.84 -21.03
N PHE A 94 -14.56 -6.91 -21.14
CA PHE A 94 -15.03 -8.19 -21.66
C PHE A 94 -14.10 -9.34 -21.27
N ASP A 95 -14.67 -10.54 -21.11
CA ASP A 95 -13.93 -11.77 -20.91
C ASP A 95 -13.62 -12.42 -22.27
N LEU A 96 -12.35 -12.62 -22.59
CA LEU A 96 -11.88 -13.26 -23.80
C LEU A 96 -11.79 -14.78 -23.58
N VAL A 97 -12.55 -15.57 -24.37
CA VAL A 97 -12.63 -17.03 -24.20
C VAL A 97 -11.29 -17.70 -24.55
N ASP A 98 -10.68 -17.29 -25.66
CA ASP A 98 -9.37 -17.77 -26.15
C ASP A 98 -8.35 -16.61 -26.16
N HIS A 99 -7.80 -16.30 -24.98
CA HIS A 99 -6.80 -15.24 -24.85
C HIS A 99 -5.41 -15.80 -25.20
N THR A 100 -4.89 -15.37 -26.35
CA THR A 100 -3.55 -15.68 -26.85
C THR A 100 -2.87 -14.34 -27.14
N ALA A 101 -1.53 -14.32 -27.20
CA ALA A 101 -0.82 -13.13 -27.65
C ALA A 101 -1.31 -12.64 -29.03
N THR A 102 -1.75 -13.55 -29.90
CA THR A 102 -2.32 -13.23 -31.20
C THR A 102 -3.68 -12.54 -31.10
N SER A 103 -4.61 -13.06 -30.28
CA SER A 103 -5.95 -12.47 -30.14
C SER A 103 -5.89 -11.08 -29.50
N LEU A 104 -5.11 -10.90 -28.43
CA LEU A 104 -4.95 -9.60 -27.79
C LEU A 104 -4.42 -8.53 -28.74
N GLN A 105 -3.46 -8.89 -29.60
CA GLN A 105 -2.90 -7.94 -30.53
C GLN A 105 -3.81 -7.67 -31.74
N GLN A 106 -4.57 -8.67 -32.22
CA GLN A 106 -5.61 -8.44 -33.24
C GLN A 106 -6.62 -7.39 -32.78
N ILE A 107 -6.98 -7.42 -31.49
CA ILE A 107 -7.86 -6.45 -30.86
C ILE A 107 -7.18 -5.09 -30.76
N ASP A 108 -5.95 -5.03 -30.24
CA ASP A 108 -5.19 -3.78 -30.09
C ASP A 108 -4.90 -3.07 -31.43
N GLN A 109 -4.87 -3.81 -32.54
CA GLN A 109 -4.68 -3.27 -33.89
C GLN A 109 -5.97 -2.81 -34.60
N LEU A 110 -7.14 -3.06 -34.02
CA LEU A 110 -8.38 -2.54 -34.60
C LEU A 110 -8.25 -1.00 -34.65
N PRO A 111 -8.54 -0.35 -35.81
CA PRO A 111 -8.44 1.11 -35.94
C PRO A 111 -9.23 1.90 -34.89
N GLU A 112 -10.22 1.25 -34.29
CA GLU A 112 -11.10 1.81 -33.27
C GLU A 112 -10.63 1.59 -31.83
N VAL A 113 -9.58 0.80 -31.61
CA VAL A 113 -8.97 0.58 -30.30
C VAL A 113 -7.81 1.57 -30.12
N GLU A 114 -7.87 2.36 -29.04
CA GLU A 114 -6.79 3.23 -28.62
C GLU A 114 -5.81 2.48 -27.72
N LYS A 115 -6.34 1.66 -26.81
CA LYS A 115 -5.54 0.87 -25.88
C LYS A 115 -6.34 -0.29 -25.29
N LEU A 116 -5.66 -1.41 -25.06
CA LEU A 116 -6.17 -2.58 -24.37
C LEU A 116 -5.40 -2.82 -23.07
N TRP A 117 -6.09 -3.18 -21.99
CA TRP A 117 -5.49 -3.54 -20.69
C TRP A 117 -5.98 -4.90 -20.22
N PRO A 118 -5.10 -5.73 -19.61
CA PRO A 118 -5.57 -6.78 -18.72
C PRO A 118 -6.23 -6.11 -17.50
N VAL A 119 -7.34 -6.68 -17.02
CA VAL A 119 -8.01 -6.23 -15.81
C VAL A 119 -7.56 -7.11 -14.65
N SER A 120 -6.94 -6.50 -13.66
CA SER A 120 -6.49 -7.21 -12.46
C SER A 120 -7.57 -7.29 -11.40
N VAL A 121 -7.42 -8.28 -10.52
CA VAL A 121 -8.19 -8.39 -9.28
C VAL A 121 -7.61 -7.42 -8.26
N VAL A 122 -8.49 -6.73 -7.55
CA VAL A 122 -8.16 -5.91 -6.39
C VAL A 122 -8.82 -6.52 -5.18
N TYR A 123 -8.07 -6.68 -4.11
CA TYR A 123 -8.60 -7.09 -2.81
C TYR A 123 -8.79 -5.87 -1.94
N ALA A 124 -9.93 -5.80 -1.26
CA ALA A 124 -10.07 -4.88 -0.14
C ALA A 124 -9.01 -5.26 0.90
N ALA A 125 -8.30 -4.26 1.43
CA ALA A 125 -7.40 -4.49 2.54
C ALA A 125 -8.21 -5.15 3.67
N LYS A 126 -7.82 -6.35 4.11
CA LYS A 126 -8.40 -6.91 5.33
C LYS A 126 -7.78 -6.12 6.48
N PRO A 127 -8.57 -5.32 7.21
CA PRO A 127 -7.99 -4.55 8.30
C PRO A 127 -7.41 -5.51 9.34
N ASN A 128 -6.20 -5.23 9.80
CA ASN A 128 -5.77 -5.67 11.12
C ASN A 128 -6.65 -4.90 12.12
N VAL A 129 -7.83 -5.44 12.42
CA VAL A 129 -8.71 -4.92 13.46
C VAL A 129 -8.08 -5.32 14.79
N SER A 130 -7.31 -4.42 15.39
CA SER A 130 -6.72 -4.72 16.70
C SER A 130 -7.81 -4.74 17.77
N ASP A 131 -8.79 -3.84 17.66
CA ASP A 131 -9.77 -3.62 18.71
C ASP A 131 -11.12 -3.08 18.19
N ILE A 132 -12.23 -3.63 18.68
CA ILE A 132 -13.60 -3.18 18.38
C ILE A 132 -14.25 -2.65 19.67
N MET A 133 -14.92 -1.49 19.60
CA MET A 133 -15.49 -0.85 20.78
C MET A 133 -16.85 -0.18 20.58
N SER A 134 -17.55 0.07 21.69
CA SER A 134 -18.89 0.68 21.75
C SER A 134 -18.89 2.21 21.79
N GLU A 135 -17.93 2.85 22.47
CA GLU A 135 -17.85 4.31 22.60
C GLU A 135 -16.39 4.80 22.81
N PRO A 136 -15.93 5.85 22.13
CA PRO A 136 -14.60 6.44 22.31
C PRO A 136 -14.56 7.55 23.40
N LEU A 137 -13.40 7.80 24.05
CA LEU A 137 -13.25 8.94 25.00
C LEU A 137 -12.62 10.20 24.41
N ALA A 138 -12.88 11.30 25.13
CA ALA A 138 -12.34 12.66 25.02
C ALA A 138 -10.81 12.86 25.15
N ARG A 139 -9.96 11.82 25.13
CA ARG A 139 -8.50 11.97 25.37
C ARG A 139 -7.59 11.52 24.23
N TRP A 140 -8.13 10.97 23.14
CA TRP A 140 -7.36 10.67 21.93
C TRP A 140 -7.65 11.76 20.88
N ASP A 141 -6.61 12.42 20.36
CA ASP A 141 -6.75 13.51 19.38
C ASP A 141 -6.14 13.08 18.02
N PRO A 142 -6.96 12.66 17.03
CA PRO A 142 -6.48 12.26 15.69
C PRO A 142 -5.81 13.39 14.90
N HIS A 143 -5.91 14.62 15.40
CA HIS A 143 -5.53 15.84 14.71
C HIS A 143 -4.30 16.53 15.32
N ALA A 144 -3.67 15.89 16.31
CA ALA A 144 -2.56 16.46 17.06
C ALA A 144 -1.38 16.90 16.17
N LEU A 145 -1.10 16.17 15.08
CA LEU A 145 0.04 16.42 14.19
C LEU A 145 -0.25 17.35 13.00
N THR A 146 -1.51 17.57 12.65
CA THR A 146 -1.89 18.09 11.32
C THR A 146 -2.53 19.47 11.36
N GLY A 147 -2.82 20.00 12.56
CA GLY A 147 -3.44 21.31 12.73
C GLY A 147 -4.95 21.34 12.46
N VAL A 148 -5.60 20.21 12.16
CA VAL A 148 -7.07 20.14 11.94
C VAL A 148 -7.85 20.64 13.17
N SER A 149 -7.42 20.30 14.39
CA SER A 149 -8.02 20.83 15.63
C SER A 149 -7.95 22.37 15.73
N LYS A 150 -6.96 23.02 15.10
CA LYS A 150 -6.89 24.49 15.02
C LYS A 150 -7.88 25.02 13.99
N VAL A 151 -8.00 24.33 12.86
CA VAL A 151 -8.93 24.67 11.78
C VAL A 151 -10.39 24.60 12.26
N HIS A 152 -10.79 23.53 12.97
CA HIS A 152 -12.13 23.42 13.54
C HIS A 152 -12.46 24.56 14.50
N LYS A 153 -11.49 25.01 15.31
CA LYS A 153 -11.66 26.16 16.22
C LYS A 153 -11.87 27.50 15.48
N LEU A 154 -11.48 27.59 14.21
CA LEU A 154 -11.79 28.73 13.34
C LEU A 154 -13.19 28.64 12.71
N GLY A 155 -13.92 27.55 12.92
CA GLY A 155 -15.26 27.34 12.37
C GLY A 155 -15.29 26.81 10.94
N HIS A 156 -14.18 26.23 10.46
CA HIS A 156 -14.16 25.52 9.18
C HIS A 156 -14.27 24.02 9.44
N ARG A 157 -15.35 23.40 8.96
CA ARG A 157 -15.67 22.00 9.25
C ARG A 157 -16.07 21.19 8.01
N GLY A 158 -15.98 21.78 6.82
CA GLY A 158 -16.22 21.09 5.55
C GLY A 158 -17.64 21.30 5.00
N GLU A 159 -18.33 22.33 5.49
CA GLU A 159 -19.70 22.67 5.12
C GLU A 159 -19.84 22.82 3.60
N GLY A 160 -20.88 22.20 3.03
CA GLY A 160 -21.24 22.33 1.62
C GLY A 160 -20.37 21.52 0.65
N VAL A 161 -19.46 20.68 1.14
CA VAL A 161 -18.62 19.80 0.32
C VAL A 161 -19.14 18.37 0.35
N VAL A 162 -19.12 17.70 -0.81
CA VAL A 162 -19.47 16.27 -0.95
C VAL A 162 -18.23 15.44 -1.23
N VAL A 163 -17.95 14.46 -0.37
CA VAL A 163 -16.87 13.49 -0.53
C VAL A 163 -17.43 12.16 -1.02
N GLY A 164 -17.03 11.74 -2.22
CA GLY A 164 -17.25 10.41 -2.76
C GLY A 164 -16.21 9.43 -2.21
N ILE A 165 -16.66 8.37 -1.55
CA ILE A 165 -15.81 7.29 -1.03
C ILE A 165 -16.01 6.06 -1.90
N ILE A 166 -14.93 5.49 -2.43
CA ILE A 166 -14.96 4.25 -3.23
C ILE A 166 -14.33 3.14 -2.39
N ASP A 167 -15.16 2.24 -1.86
CA ASP A 167 -14.74 1.28 -0.83
C ASP A 167 -15.70 0.07 -0.75
N THR A 168 -15.75 -0.60 0.40
CA THR A 168 -16.54 -1.80 0.74
C THR A 168 -18.00 -1.52 1.10
N GLY A 169 -18.40 -0.25 1.16
CA GLY A 169 -19.73 0.19 1.57
C GLY A 169 -19.67 1.16 2.76
N ILE A 170 -20.83 1.51 3.31
CA ILE A 170 -20.92 2.27 4.56
C ILE A 170 -22.09 1.77 5.41
N ASP A 171 -21.86 1.56 6.71
CA ASP A 171 -22.94 1.45 7.69
C ASP A 171 -23.52 2.84 7.95
N TYR A 172 -24.39 3.28 7.03
CA TYR A 172 -25.07 4.56 7.13
C TYR A 172 -26.02 4.66 8.33
N THR A 173 -26.35 3.53 8.99
CA THR A 173 -27.15 3.55 10.22
C THR A 173 -26.35 3.97 11.44
N HIS A 174 -25.02 4.05 11.32
CA HIS A 174 -24.15 4.53 12.38
C HIS A 174 -24.52 5.96 12.81
N PRO A 175 -24.77 6.21 14.11
CA PRO A 175 -25.30 7.49 14.59
C PRO A 175 -24.34 8.65 14.31
N ASN A 176 -23.03 8.41 14.36
CA ASN A 176 -22.01 9.41 14.07
C ASN A 176 -21.74 9.62 12.58
N LEU A 177 -22.43 8.88 11.70
CA LEU A 177 -22.43 9.07 10.24
C LEU A 177 -23.79 9.57 9.73
N GLY A 178 -24.67 10.03 10.63
CA GLY A 178 -25.96 10.63 10.30
C GLY A 178 -27.18 9.73 10.54
N GLY A 179 -26.98 8.43 10.82
CA GLY A 179 -28.06 7.52 11.22
C GLY A 179 -29.12 7.26 10.14
N GLY A 180 -28.76 7.37 8.87
CA GLY A 180 -29.61 7.05 7.73
C GLY A 180 -28.96 7.34 6.38
N PHE A 181 -29.65 6.96 5.30
CA PHE A 181 -29.19 7.06 3.92
C PHE A 181 -30.15 7.89 3.05
N GLY A 182 -29.59 8.70 2.15
CA GLY A 182 -30.32 9.46 1.17
C GLY A 182 -30.54 10.93 1.55
N ALA A 183 -31.44 11.60 0.82
CA ALA A 183 -31.66 13.03 0.95
C ALA A 183 -31.98 13.46 2.40
N GLY A 184 -31.21 14.42 2.92
CA GLY A 184 -31.35 14.95 4.29
C GLY A 184 -30.47 14.27 5.34
N PHE A 185 -29.81 13.17 5.00
CA PHE A 185 -28.79 12.54 5.83
C PHE A 185 -27.37 13.01 5.46
N LYS A 186 -26.40 12.70 6.33
CA LYS A 186 -24.97 12.94 6.05
C LYS A 186 -24.48 12.04 4.90
N VAL A 187 -24.86 10.76 4.91
CA VAL A 187 -24.70 9.88 3.76
C VAL A 187 -25.84 10.15 2.79
N GLU A 188 -25.64 11.12 1.90
CA GLU A 188 -26.73 11.68 1.09
C GLU A 188 -27.07 10.86 -0.16
N GLY A 189 -26.21 9.90 -0.51
CA GLY A 189 -26.39 9.02 -1.67
C GLY A 189 -25.20 8.09 -1.86
N GLY A 190 -25.20 7.39 -2.99
CA GLY A 190 -24.24 6.34 -3.26
C GLY A 190 -24.83 5.23 -4.11
N TYR A 191 -24.07 4.17 -4.34
CA TYR A 191 -24.51 3.02 -5.14
C TYR A 191 -23.65 1.78 -4.86
N ASP A 192 -24.25 0.60 -4.93
CA ASP A 192 -23.53 -0.68 -4.94
C ASP A 192 -23.31 -1.14 -6.38
N LEU A 193 -22.04 -1.20 -6.80
CA LEU A 193 -21.65 -1.60 -8.15
C LEU A 193 -21.53 -3.12 -8.34
N VAL A 194 -21.48 -3.90 -7.26
CA VAL A 194 -21.14 -5.33 -7.31
C VAL A 194 -22.18 -6.23 -6.68
N GLY A 195 -22.85 -5.78 -5.62
CA GLY A 195 -23.73 -6.59 -4.79
C GLY A 195 -22.98 -7.40 -3.72
N ASP A 196 -23.70 -7.76 -2.66
CA ASP A 196 -23.16 -8.45 -1.47
C ASP A 196 -22.49 -9.80 -1.79
N GLU A 197 -23.12 -10.60 -2.65
CA GLU A 197 -22.71 -11.98 -2.97
C GLU A 197 -21.58 -12.05 -4.03
N TYR A 198 -21.01 -10.91 -4.44
CA TYR A 198 -19.99 -10.91 -5.47
C TYR A 198 -18.67 -11.58 -5.01
N GLU A 199 -18.25 -12.58 -5.78
CA GLU A 199 -16.95 -13.23 -5.72
C GLU A 199 -16.20 -13.09 -7.06
N ILE A 200 -14.88 -13.34 -7.07
CA ILE A 200 -14.06 -13.22 -8.28
C ILE A 200 -14.60 -14.13 -9.39
N GLY A 201 -14.98 -13.51 -10.51
CA GLY A 201 -15.52 -14.23 -11.68
C GLY A 201 -17.02 -14.50 -11.61
N GLY A 202 -17.69 -14.11 -10.51
CA GLY A 202 -19.15 -14.11 -10.38
C GLY A 202 -19.84 -13.03 -11.22
N GLU A 203 -21.18 -13.05 -11.20
CA GLU A 203 -21.99 -12.01 -11.84
C GLU A 203 -22.17 -10.81 -10.90
N TYR A 204 -22.15 -9.60 -11.48
CA TYR A 204 -22.46 -8.37 -10.72
C TYR A 204 -23.96 -8.27 -10.47
N MET A 205 -24.34 -7.96 -9.23
CA MET A 205 -25.72 -7.69 -8.82
C MET A 205 -25.84 -6.28 -8.22
N PRO A 206 -25.63 -5.22 -9.03
CA PRO A 206 -25.64 -3.85 -8.55
C PRO A 206 -27.03 -3.41 -8.08
N ASP A 207 -27.09 -2.60 -7.03
CA ASP A 207 -28.31 -2.01 -6.48
C ASP A 207 -28.06 -0.65 -5.80
N ASP A 208 -29.14 -0.06 -5.27
CA ASP A 208 -29.11 1.26 -4.62
C ASP A 208 -28.71 1.22 -3.13
N ASP A 209 -28.37 0.05 -2.55
CA ASP A 209 -28.05 -0.13 -1.13
C ASP A 209 -26.54 -0.40 -0.88
N PRO A 210 -25.73 0.65 -0.67
CA PRO A 210 -24.29 0.51 -0.46
C PRO A 210 -23.93 0.12 0.98
N MET A 211 -24.75 -0.71 1.64
CA MET A 211 -24.52 -1.16 3.02
C MET A 211 -23.17 -1.87 3.14
N ASP A 212 -22.44 -1.55 4.21
CA ASP A 212 -21.17 -2.18 4.52
C ASP A 212 -21.37 -3.50 5.27
N CYS A 213 -20.66 -4.53 4.82
CA CYS A 213 -20.57 -5.83 5.46
C CYS A 213 -19.12 -6.19 5.88
N ALA A 214 -18.13 -5.38 5.49
CA ALA A 214 -16.72 -5.60 5.81
C ALA A 214 -16.18 -4.63 6.88
N GLY A 215 -16.77 -3.43 7.00
CA GLY A 215 -16.46 -2.41 8.00
C GLY A 215 -15.37 -1.42 7.61
N HIS A 216 -14.55 -1.74 6.59
CA HIS A 216 -13.45 -0.87 6.15
C HIS A 216 -13.96 0.48 5.62
N GLY A 217 -15.00 0.48 4.78
CA GLY A 217 -15.55 1.70 4.20
C GLY A 217 -16.26 2.57 5.24
N THR A 218 -16.91 1.94 6.24
CA THR A 218 -17.44 2.63 7.42
C THR A 218 -16.34 3.32 8.23
N HIS A 219 -15.16 2.70 8.36
CA HIS A 219 -14.01 3.29 9.05
C HIS A 219 -13.42 4.49 8.30
N VAL A 220 -13.22 4.33 7.00
CA VAL A 220 -12.79 5.39 6.08
C VAL A 220 -13.74 6.60 6.16
N ALA A 221 -15.06 6.36 6.15
CA ALA A 221 -16.08 7.41 6.25
C ALA A 221 -16.01 8.21 7.57
N GLY A 222 -15.74 7.55 8.69
CA GLY A 222 -15.58 8.21 9.98
C GLY A 222 -14.39 9.17 10.04
N ILE A 223 -13.26 8.79 9.42
CA ILE A 223 -12.06 9.63 9.34
C ILE A 223 -12.38 10.93 8.59
N VAL A 224 -13.18 10.84 7.53
CA VAL A 224 -13.62 12.02 6.78
C VAL A 224 -14.57 12.86 7.62
N ALA A 225 -15.71 12.31 8.05
CA ALA A 225 -16.85 13.14 8.47
C ALA A 225 -17.66 12.64 9.68
N SER A 226 -17.05 11.87 10.60
CA SER A 226 -17.67 11.54 11.88
C SER A 226 -18.16 12.80 12.61
N THR A 227 -19.40 12.78 13.11
CA THR A 227 -19.98 13.87 13.91
C THR A 227 -19.75 13.74 15.41
N HIS A 228 -18.99 12.73 15.84
CA HIS A 228 -18.79 12.48 17.27
C HIS A 228 -18.10 13.69 17.93
N GLU A 229 -18.60 14.13 19.09
CA GLU A 229 -18.12 15.35 19.75
C GLU A 229 -16.62 15.29 20.07
N ASN A 230 -16.16 14.12 20.52
CA ASN A 230 -14.78 13.90 20.94
C ASN A 230 -13.88 13.30 19.85
N LEU A 231 -14.48 12.72 18.80
CA LEU A 231 -13.79 12.13 17.66
C LEU A 231 -14.42 12.62 16.35
N PRO A 232 -14.40 13.94 16.10
CA PRO A 232 -14.86 14.45 14.83
C PRO A 232 -13.97 13.90 13.72
N GLY A 233 -14.56 13.66 12.55
CA GLY A 233 -13.77 13.48 11.33
C GLY A 233 -12.99 14.75 11.01
N VAL A 234 -12.12 14.69 10.00
CA VAL A 234 -11.36 15.86 9.55
C VAL A 234 -12.29 16.97 9.03
N ALA A 235 -13.36 16.61 8.33
CA ALA A 235 -14.40 17.50 7.81
C ALA A 235 -15.79 17.03 8.30
N PRO A 236 -16.11 17.22 9.58
CA PRO A 236 -17.30 16.63 10.22
C PRO A 236 -18.63 17.19 9.70
N ASP A 237 -18.62 18.31 8.97
CA ASP A 237 -19.82 18.93 8.42
C ASP A 237 -19.94 18.70 6.89
N ALA A 238 -19.03 17.92 6.29
CA ALA A 238 -19.14 17.46 4.90
C ALA A 238 -20.20 16.36 4.74
N HIS A 239 -20.73 16.23 3.52
CA HIS A 239 -21.60 15.13 3.12
C HIS A 239 -20.80 14.00 2.47
N ILE A 240 -21.31 12.77 2.59
CA ILE A 240 -20.69 11.57 2.01
C ILE A 240 -21.59 11.03 0.91
N ARG A 241 -20.97 10.62 -0.20
CA ARG A 241 -21.55 9.62 -1.11
C ARG A 241 -20.65 8.39 -1.16
N ILE A 242 -21.24 7.22 -1.09
CA ILE A 242 -20.48 5.96 -1.03
C ILE A 242 -20.66 5.15 -2.32
N TYR A 243 -19.59 4.59 -2.85
CA TYR A 243 -19.61 3.74 -4.03
C TYR A 243 -18.99 2.42 -3.64
N LYS A 244 -19.85 1.43 -3.37
CA LYS A 244 -19.41 0.11 -2.97
C LYS A 244 -18.96 -0.66 -4.19
N VAL A 245 -17.69 -1.07 -4.17
CA VAL A 245 -17.04 -1.76 -5.30
C VAL A 245 -16.52 -3.14 -4.92
N PHE A 246 -16.66 -3.56 -3.67
CA PHE A 246 -16.29 -4.89 -3.19
C PHE A 246 -17.53 -5.62 -2.67
N GLY A 247 -17.67 -6.90 -3.04
CA GLY A 247 -18.61 -7.80 -2.38
C GLY A 247 -18.15 -8.10 -0.95
N CYS A 248 -18.97 -8.79 -0.16
CA CYS A 248 -18.67 -9.04 1.25
C CYS A 248 -17.42 -9.91 1.48
N ASP A 249 -16.98 -10.66 0.47
CA ASP A 249 -15.72 -11.42 0.50
C ASP A 249 -14.45 -10.56 0.26
N GLY A 250 -14.62 -9.26 -0.02
CA GLY A 250 -13.55 -8.28 -0.10
C GLY A 250 -12.71 -8.39 -1.37
N SER A 251 -13.32 -8.63 -2.52
CA SER A 251 -12.65 -8.70 -3.81
C SER A 251 -13.44 -8.00 -4.91
N SER A 252 -12.72 -7.44 -5.88
CA SER A 252 -13.27 -6.73 -7.03
C SER A 252 -12.33 -6.80 -8.24
N MET A 253 -12.77 -6.29 -9.38
CA MET A 253 -11.96 -6.14 -10.58
C MET A 253 -11.73 -4.65 -10.89
N GLU A 254 -10.56 -4.31 -11.43
CA GLU A 254 -10.18 -2.91 -11.71
C GLU A 254 -11.17 -2.17 -12.62
N ASP A 255 -11.90 -2.85 -13.50
CA ASP A 255 -12.88 -2.25 -14.40
C ASP A 255 -14.15 -1.79 -13.67
N VAL A 256 -14.64 -2.54 -12.67
CA VAL A 256 -15.76 -2.09 -11.82
C VAL A 256 -15.35 -0.94 -10.92
N ILE A 257 -14.14 -1.02 -10.37
CA ILE A 257 -13.59 0.07 -9.57
C ILE A 257 -13.51 1.34 -10.44
N ALA A 258 -13.02 1.23 -11.69
CA ALA A 258 -13.03 2.34 -12.64
C ALA A 258 -14.44 2.90 -12.88
N GLN A 259 -15.47 2.04 -12.99
CA GLN A 259 -16.85 2.47 -13.09
C GLN A 259 -17.32 3.22 -11.82
N GLY A 260 -16.85 2.83 -10.64
CA GLY A 260 -17.10 3.54 -9.38
C GLY A 260 -16.51 4.95 -9.37
N PHE A 261 -15.28 5.11 -9.87
CA PHE A 261 -14.65 6.44 -10.05
C PHE A 261 -15.44 7.33 -11.00
N ILE A 262 -15.83 6.77 -12.15
CA ILE A 262 -16.62 7.48 -13.17
C ILE A 262 -17.96 7.91 -12.59
N LYS A 263 -18.69 6.99 -11.94
CA LYS A 263 -20.00 7.28 -11.35
C LYS A 263 -19.89 8.34 -10.25
N ALA A 264 -18.87 8.27 -9.39
CA ALA A 264 -18.64 9.29 -8.37
C ALA A 264 -18.47 10.69 -8.96
N HIS A 265 -17.65 10.80 -10.01
CA HIS A 265 -17.46 12.06 -10.72
C HIS A 265 -18.75 12.58 -11.39
N GLU A 266 -19.49 11.71 -12.07
CA GLU A 266 -20.74 12.05 -12.77
C GLU A 266 -21.87 12.46 -11.81
N ASP A 267 -21.91 11.84 -10.65
CA ASP A 267 -22.82 12.21 -9.57
C ASP A 267 -22.44 13.60 -8.97
N GLY A 268 -21.26 14.14 -9.31
CA GLY A 268 -20.90 15.53 -9.05
C GLY A 268 -20.24 15.77 -7.69
N VAL A 269 -19.56 14.77 -7.13
CA VAL A 269 -18.78 14.93 -5.89
C VAL A 269 -17.64 15.94 -6.09
N ASP A 270 -17.21 16.59 -5.02
CA ASP A 270 -16.06 17.52 -5.07
C ASP A 270 -14.73 16.77 -4.96
N ILE A 271 -14.74 15.68 -4.20
CA ILE A 271 -13.57 14.88 -3.82
C ILE A 271 -13.90 13.40 -4.01
N ILE A 272 -12.97 12.64 -4.55
CA ILE A 272 -12.97 11.18 -4.54
C ILE A 272 -11.85 10.69 -3.63
N SER A 273 -12.20 9.89 -2.64
CA SER A 273 -11.28 9.15 -1.78
C SER A 273 -11.38 7.66 -2.11
N ALA A 274 -10.24 7.04 -2.44
CA ALA A 274 -10.19 5.61 -2.73
C ALA A 274 -9.05 4.94 -1.96
N SER A 275 -9.41 4.07 -1.03
CA SER A 275 -8.48 3.35 -0.15
C SER A 275 -8.25 1.93 -0.67
N LEU A 276 -7.84 1.83 -1.93
CA LEU A 276 -7.72 0.58 -2.69
C LEU A 276 -6.64 0.68 -3.77
N GLY A 277 -6.31 -0.47 -4.37
CA GLY A 277 -5.48 -0.58 -5.56
C GLY A 277 -4.56 -1.81 -5.52
N SER A 278 -3.72 -1.91 -6.55
CA SER A 278 -2.78 -3.02 -6.76
C SER A 278 -1.33 -2.48 -6.80
N ASN A 279 -0.45 -3.02 -5.96
CA ASN A 279 0.92 -2.50 -5.80
C ASN A 279 1.85 -3.05 -6.89
N SER A 280 1.69 -2.56 -8.13
CA SER A 280 2.50 -2.96 -9.28
C SER A 280 3.49 -1.90 -9.75
N GLY A 281 3.33 -0.64 -9.33
CA GLY A 281 4.18 0.47 -9.74
C GLY A 281 3.82 1.11 -11.09
N PHE A 282 3.03 0.44 -11.93
CA PHE A 282 2.72 0.85 -13.31
C PHE A 282 1.59 1.88 -13.37
N PRO A 283 1.85 3.11 -13.81
CA PRO A 283 0.84 4.18 -13.86
C PRO A 283 -0.10 4.14 -15.08
N GLU A 284 0.06 3.16 -15.95
CA GLU A 284 -0.68 3.10 -17.21
C GLU A 284 -1.90 2.19 -17.15
N ASN A 285 -2.22 1.58 -16.00
CA ASN A 285 -3.41 0.75 -15.80
C ASN A 285 -4.71 1.58 -15.90
N ILE A 286 -5.85 0.92 -16.09
CA ILE A 286 -7.15 1.58 -16.31
C ILE A 286 -7.52 2.51 -15.15
N LEU A 287 -7.27 2.12 -13.90
CA LEU A 287 -7.59 2.95 -12.73
C LEU A 287 -6.79 4.25 -12.70
N ALA A 288 -5.49 4.17 -12.99
CA ALA A 288 -4.62 5.33 -13.06
C ALA A 288 -5.05 6.28 -14.18
N VAL A 289 -5.45 5.77 -15.35
CA VAL A 289 -5.98 6.60 -16.46
C VAL A 289 -7.27 7.30 -16.06
N VAL A 290 -8.25 6.57 -15.52
CA VAL A 290 -9.55 7.12 -15.11
C VAL A 290 -9.39 8.16 -14.01
N ALA A 291 -8.60 7.88 -12.97
CA ALA A 291 -8.34 8.80 -11.88
C ALA A 291 -7.64 10.09 -12.37
N SER A 292 -6.68 9.96 -13.28
CA SER A 292 -5.99 11.12 -13.89
C SER A 292 -6.95 12.01 -14.68
N ASN A 293 -7.84 11.40 -15.48
CA ASN A 293 -8.82 12.13 -16.28
C ASN A 293 -9.83 12.88 -15.40
N ILE A 294 -10.26 12.28 -14.29
CA ILE A 294 -11.16 12.92 -13.32
C ILE A 294 -10.48 14.10 -12.63
N GLN A 295 -9.24 13.92 -12.16
CA GLN A 295 -8.43 14.98 -11.56
C GLN A 295 -8.28 16.17 -12.50
N ALA A 296 -7.99 15.92 -13.78
CA ALA A 296 -7.85 16.95 -14.80
C ALA A 296 -9.16 17.73 -15.08
N LYS A 297 -10.33 17.12 -14.85
CA LYS A 297 -11.65 17.80 -14.90
C LYS A 297 -12.03 18.48 -13.58
N GLY A 298 -11.08 18.58 -12.65
CA GLY A 298 -11.17 19.42 -11.47
C GLY A 298 -11.83 18.78 -10.26
N THR A 299 -12.23 17.51 -10.29
CA THR A 299 -12.61 16.76 -9.06
C THR A 299 -11.34 16.32 -8.36
N PHE A 300 -11.17 16.58 -7.07
CA PHE A 300 -9.95 16.20 -6.37
C PHE A 300 -9.92 14.69 -6.11
N VAL A 301 -8.88 13.98 -6.52
CA VAL A 301 -8.73 12.54 -6.33
C VAL A 301 -7.56 12.26 -5.39
N THR A 302 -7.84 11.55 -4.30
CA THR A 302 -6.84 11.08 -3.34
C THR A 302 -6.90 9.56 -3.21
N VAL A 303 -5.74 8.92 -3.28
CA VAL A 303 -5.62 7.45 -3.27
C VAL A 303 -4.47 7.01 -2.36
N ALA A 304 -4.67 5.87 -1.70
CA ALA A 304 -3.68 5.23 -0.86
C ALA A 304 -2.42 4.84 -1.65
N ALA A 305 -1.23 5.16 -1.13
CA ALA A 305 0.03 4.79 -1.76
C ALA A 305 0.23 3.26 -1.83
N GLY A 306 -0.39 2.51 -0.93
CA GLY A 306 -0.26 1.06 -0.78
C GLY A 306 0.42 0.67 0.54
N ASN A 307 0.27 -0.60 0.93
CA ASN A 307 0.83 -1.15 2.18
C ASN A 307 1.96 -2.18 1.90
N SER A 308 2.72 -2.00 0.83
CA SER A 308 3.84 -2.89 0.44
C SER A 308 5.21 -2.23 0.65
N GLY A 309 5.36 -1.45 1.72
CA GLY A 309 6.62 -0.76 2.06
C GLY A 309 7.81 -1.70 2.22
N GLU A 310 7.57 -2.94 2.65
CA GLU A 310 8.56 -4.02 2.72
C GLU A 310 9.08 -4.48 1.34
N MET A 311 8.44 -4.10 0.25
CA MET A 311 8.94 -4.35 -1.12
C MET A 311 9.93 -3.26 -1.57
N GLY A 312 10.11 -2.22 -0.76
CA GLY A 312 10.97 -1.08 -1.06
C GLY A 312 10.46 -0.24 -2.24
N PRO A 313 11.35 0.53 -2.90
CA PRO A 313 10.98 1.43 -3.98
C PRO A 313 10.28 0.77 -5.18
N PHE A 314 9.49 1.57 -5.90
CA PHE A 314 8.77 1.22 -7.13
C PHE A 314 7.50 0.37 -6.95
N TYR A 315 6.90 0.40 -5.75
CA TYR A 315 5.71 -0.39 -5.38
C TYR A 315 4.46 0.48 -5.10
N THR A 316 4.33 1.59 -5.83
CA THR A 316 3.16 2.47 -5.75
C THR A 316 1.89 1.75 -6.22
N SER A 317 0.80 1.92 -5.48
CA SER A 317 -0.52 1.38 -5.82
C SER A 317 -1.10 1.94 -7.13
N SER A 318 -1.89 1.12 -7.83
CA SER A 318 -2.71 1.53 -8.97
C SER A 318 -3.73 2.61 -8.57
N ALA A 319 -4.21 3.40 -9.54
CA ALA A 319 -4.91 4.68 -9.34
C ALA A 319 -4.05 5.78 -8.68
N SER A 320 -3.35 5.47 -7.59
CA SER A 320 -2.48 6.39 -6.84
C SER A 320 -1.29 6.89 -7.65
N ASN A 321 -0.81 6.09 -8.59
CA ASN A 321 0.27 6.45 -9.52
C ASN A 321 -0.22 7.21 -10.77
N GLY A 322 -1.51 7.54 -10.82
CA GLY A 322 -2.10 8.42 -11.84
C GLY A 322 -1.46 9.81 -11.85
N PHE A 323 -1.52 10.47 -13.00
CA PHE A 323 -1.05 11.83 -13.19
C PHE A 323 -1.95 12.83 -12.46
N GLY A 324 -1.35 13.70 -11.64
CA GLY A 324 -2.05 14.71 -10.83
C GLY A 324 -2.87 14.15 -9.64
N VAL A 325 -3.12 12.84 -9.58
CA VAL A 325 -3.81 12.17 -8.48
C VAL A 325 -2.96 12.29 -7.22
N THR A 326 -3.54 12.68 -6.09
CA THR A 326 -2.76 12.83 -4.84
C THR A 326 -2.55 11.47 -4.19
N SER A 327 -1.29 11.05 -4.09
CA SER A 327 -0.90 9.80 -3.42
C SER A 327 -0.49 10.03 -1.98
N VAL A 328 -1.02 9.22 -1.08
CA VAL A 328 -0.92 9.43 0.37
C VAL A 328 -0.16 8.30 1.07
N GLY A 329 0.98 8.66 1.68
CA GLY A 329 1.73 7.79 2.60
C GLY A 329 1.16 7.82 4.03
N SER A 330 1.50 6.81 4.82
CA SER A 330 0.99 6.63 6.19
C SER A 330 2.01 7.02 7.24
N VAL A 331 1.57 7.80 8.23
CA VAL A 331 2.35 8.16 9.42
C VAL A 331 1.69 7.56 10.65
N GLU A 332 2.50 6.99 11.54
CA GLU A 332 2.03 6.44 12.80
C GLU A 332 1.50 7.55 13.70
N HIS A 333 0.33 7.32 14.30
CA HIS A 333 -0.24 8.27 15.24
C HIS A 333 0.63 8.42 16.50
N THR A 334 0.60 9.58 17.16
CA THR A 334 1.42 9.78 18.38
C THR A 334 0.89 9.02 19.60
N GLN A 335 -0.33 8.50 19.50
CA GLN A 335 -1.03 7.80 20.56
C GLN A 335 -1.70 6.54 20.03
N THR A 336 -1.57 5.45 20.77
CA THR A 336 -2.30 4.20 20.56
C THR A 336 -3.58 4.22 21.39
N ALA A 337 -4.68 3.67 20.86
CA ALA A 337 -5.90 3.49 21.63
C ALA A 337 -5.72 2.35 22.65
N ALA A 338 -5.99 2.64 23.93
CA ALA A 338 -6.00 1.68 25.03
C ALA A 338 -7.40 1.59 25.63
N PHE A 339 -7.67 0.57 26.44
CA PHE A 339 -9.01 0.25 26.90
C PHE A 339 -9.17 0.46 28.37
N THR A 340 -10.42 0.62 28.81
CA THR A 340 -10.73 0.72 30.23
C THR A 340 -11.52 -0.48 30.74
N VAL A 341 -11.34 -0.80 32.01
CA VAL A 341 -12.17 -1.75 32.75
C VAL A 341 -12.52 -1.15 34.10
N THR A 342 -13.76 -1.34 34.56
CA THR A 342 -14.16 -0.84 35.87
C THR A 342 -13.86 -1.89 36.93
N ALA A 343 -12.98 -1.58 37.87
CA ALA A 343 -12.69 -2.41 39.04
C ALA A 343 -13.53 -1.94 40.25
N ARG A 344 -14.34 -2.83 40.82
CA ARG A 344 -15.17 -2.57 42.00
C ARG A 344 -14.70 -3.36 43.20
N SER A 345 -14.36 -2.66 44.27
CA SER A 345 -13.96 -3.26 45.55
C SER A 345 -15.18 -3.47 46.45
N SER A 346 -15.19 -4.58 47.20
CA SER A 346 -16.17 -4.84 48.26
C SER A 346 -16.11 -3.81 49.41
N GLY A 347 -15.10 -2.94 49.41
CA GLY A 347 -15.02 -1.76 50.28
C GLY A 347 -15.78 -0.52 49.78
N ASN A 348 -16.60 -0.65 48.73
CA ASN A 348 -17.32 0.45 48.08
C ASN A 348 -16.42 1.51 47.42
N GLU A 349 -15.21 1.10 47.04
CA GLU A 349 -14.30 1.88 46.18
C GLU A 349 -14.46 1.39 44.74
N THR A 350 -14.48 2.29 43.77
CA THR A 350 -14.49 1.97 42.34
C THR A 350 -13.37 2.71 41.64
N ARG A 351 -12.71 2.04 40.70
CA ARG A 351 -11.61 2.61 39.92
C ARG A 351 -11.72 2.17 38.47
N GLU A 352 -11.57 3.10 37.54
CA GLU A 352 -11.43 2.81 36.12
C GLU A 352 -9.94 2.55 35.86
N LEU A 353 -9.60 1.34 35.40
CA LEU A 353 -8.23 0.96 35.07
C LEU A 353 -8.04 1.07 33.57
N VAL A 354 -6.90 1.60 33.13
CA VAL A 354 -6.49 1.55 31.72
C VAL A 354 -5.65 0.30 31.50
N TYR A 355 -5.93 -0.44 30.43
CA TYR A 355 -5.13 -1.58 30.01
C TYR A 355 -4.82 -1.56 28.51
N VAL A 356 -3.67 -2.10 28.15
CA VAL A 356 -3.27 -2.39 26.77
C VAL A 356 -3.11 -3.90 26.60
N SER A 357 -3.47 -4.41 25.42
CA SER A 357 -3.43 -5.83 25.09
C SER A 357 -3.08 -5.96 23.61
N SER A 358 -2.42 -7.05 23.21
CA SER A 358 -2.16 -7.37 21.81
C SER A 358 -3.40 -7.88 21.07
N ASP A 359 -4.42 -8.35 21.79
CA ASP A 359 -5.69 -8.79 21.21
C ASP A 359 -6.82 -8.57 22.24
N THR A 360 -7.59 -7.50 22.08
CA THR A 360 -8.72 -7.23 22.96
C THR A 360 -9.92 -8.13 22.70
N ALA A 361 -10.01 -8.80 21.55
CA ALA A 361 -11.10 -9.72 21.26
C ALA A 361 -11.06 -10.97 22.17
N GLN A 362 -9.91 -11.29 22.75
CA GLN A 362 -9.75 -12.39 23.72
C GLN A 362 -10.29 -12.06 25.12
N TRP A 363 -10.57 -10.79 25.41
CA TRP A 363 -11.10 -10.38 26.70
C TRP A 363 -12.61 -10.62 26.80
N PRO A 364 -13.17 -10.79 28.02
CA PRO A 364 -14.59 -10.97 28.17
C PRO A 364 -15.34 -9.78 27.56
N ARG A 365 -16.27 -10.06 26.65
CA ARG A 365 -17.04 -9.00 26.02
C ARG A 365 -18.00 -8.35 27.00
N ASN A 366 -18.58 -9.06 27.96
CA ASN A 366 -19.49 -8.48 28.94
C ASN A 366 -19.54 -9.35 30.19
N GLY A 367 -19.68 -8.73 31.36
CA GLY A 367 -19.88 -9.44 32.62
C GLY A 367 -18.95 -8.97 33.74
N SER A 368 -19.15 -9.56 34.92
CA SER A 368 -18.38 -9.27 36.12
C SER A 368 -17.50 -10.47 36.45
N PHE A 369 -16.19 -10.27 36.51
CA PHE A 369 -15.21 -11.33 36.75
C PHE A 369 -14.35 -10.99 37.97
N PRO A 370 -14.27 -11.87 38.98
CA PRO A 370 -13.47 -11.62 40.17
C PRO A 370 -11.98 -11.54 39.84
N ALA A 371 -11.29 -10.63 40.51
CA ALA A 371 -9.83 -10.60 40.56
C ALA A 371 -9.31 -11.77 41.39
N HIS A 372 -8.39 -12.54 40.84
CA HIS A 372 -7.65 -13.56 41.57
C HIS A 372 -6.22 -13.07 41.85
N PHE A 373 -5.85 -13.05 43.12
CA PHE A 373 -4.51 -12.71 43.57
C PHE A 373 -3.85 -13.98 44.12
N LEU A 374 -2.59 -14.21 43.80
CA LEU A 374 -1.84 -15.33 44.38
C LEU A 374 -1.64 -15.14 45.90
N ASP A 375 -1.89 -16.18 46.69
CA ASP A 375 -2.01 -16.10 48.16
C ASP A 375 -0.69 -15.88 48.92
N GLN A 376 0.48 -16.17 48.36
CA GLN A 376 1.72 -16.03 49.13
C GLN A 376 2.23 -14.58 49.15
N ASN A 377 2.85 -14.21 50.28
CA ASN A 377 3.58 -12.94 50.46
C ASN A 377 4.85 -12.96 49.61
N TYR A 378 4.70 -12.82 48.31
CA TYR A 378 5.81 -12.77 47.38
C TYR A 378 6.21 -11.33 47.05
N THR A 379 6.68 -10.61 48.07
CA THR A 379 7.35 -9.32 47.87
C THR A 379 8.73 -9.58 47.28
N GLY A 380 8.82 -9.71 45.94
CA GLY A 380 10.09 -9.93 45.22
C GLY A 380 10.03 -10.86 44.00
N LEU A 381 8.85 -11.15 43.42
CA LEU A 381 8.75 -12.01 42.24
C LEU A 381 9.38 -11.37 41.01
N ASP A 382 10.32 -12.09 40.40
CA ASP A 382 10.74 -11.90 39.03
C ASP A 382 10.06 -12.98 38.18
N SER A 383 9.09 -12.58 37.36
CA SER A 383 8.32 -13.48 36.48
C SER A 383 9.13 -14.12 35.34
N CYS A 384 10.45 -14.09 35.43
CA CYS A 384 11.38 -14.80 34.55
C CYS A 384 11.79 -16.18 35.08
N GLU A 385 11.24 -16.61 36.22
CA GLU A 385 11.30 -17.98 36.70
C GLU A 385 10.04 -18.77 36.28
N ILE A 386 10.20 -20.07 35.97
CA ILE A 386 9.09 -20.98 35.66
C ILE A 386 8.45 -21.46 36.96
N TRP A 387 7.12 -21.35 37.11
CA TRP A 387 6.40 -21.65 38.35
C TRP A 387 5.26 -22.66 38.20
N ASP A 388 4.98 -23.40 39.28
CA ASP A 388 3.74 -24.16 39.43
C ASP A 388 2.61 -23.22 39.88
N PHE A 389 1.63 -22.99 39.00
CA PHE A 389 0.44 -22.20 39.33
C PHE A 389 -0.57 -23.03 40.14
N PRO A 390 -1.19 -22.45 41.18
CA PRO A 390 -2.35 -23.08 41.82
C PRO A 390 -3.52 -23.18 40.82
N ASP A 391 -4.51 -24.04 41.13
CA ASP A 391 -5.71 -24.16 40.31
C ASP A 391 -6.55 -22.87 40.42
N VAL A 392 -6.45 -22.01 39.41
CA VAL A 392 -7.18 -20.74 39.31
C VAL A 392 -8.47 -20.98 38.52
N SER A 393 -9.59 -20.45 39.01
CA SER A 393 -10.86 -20.56 38.28
C SER A 393 -10.76 -19.87 36.92
N SER A 394 -11.23 -20.55 35.87
CA SER A 394 -11.31 -20.01 34.52
C SER A 394 -12.29 -18.84 34.38
N ASP A 395 -13.09 -18.55 35.41
CA ASP A 395 -14.01 -17.41 35.48
C ASP A 395 -13.42 -16.22 36.26
N SER A 396 -12.10 -16.15 36.45
CA SER A 396 -11.42 -15.08 37.18
C SER A 396 -10.31 -14.42 36.36
N VAL A 397 -9.99 -13.16 36.68
CA VAL A 397 -8.87 -12.42 36.10
C VAL A 397 -7.68 -12.49 37.05
N LEU A 398 -6.60 -13.14 36.61
CA LEU A 398 -5.38 -13.29 37.41
C LEU A 398 -4.57 -11.99 37.39
N ILE A 399 -4.08 -11.55 38.56
CA ILE A 399 -3.27 -10.33 38.70
C ILE A 399 -1.81 -10.69 39.04
N LEU A 400 -0.87 -10.27 38.18
CA LEU A 400 0.56 -10.56 38.32
C LEU A 400 1.44 -9.30 38.18
N PRO A 401 2.59 -9.20 38.86
CA PRO A 401 3.60 -8.18 38.57
C PRO A 401 4.26 -8.42 37.20
N ARG A 402 4.62 -7.34 36.50
CA ARG A 402 5.55 -7.37 35.37
C ARG A 402 7.01 -7.51 35.85
N SER A 403 7.84 -8.30 35.15
CA SER A 403 9.29 -8.44 35.42
C SER A 403 10.18 -7.39 34.74
N THR A 404 11.42 -7.27 35.23
CA THR A 404 12.53 -6.46 34.70
C THR A 404 13.67 -7.29 34.06
N CYS A 405 13.47 -8.57 33.74
CA CYS A 405 14.58 -9.40 33.25
C CYS A 405 15.11 -8.98 31.87
N ILE A 406 16.39 -9.31 31.60
CA ILE A 406 17.25 -8.82 30.50
C ILE A 406 16.65 -8.89 29.08
N CYS A 407 15.56 -9.64 28.88
CA CYS A 407 15.03 -9.94 27.55
C CYS A 407 13.69 -9.27 27.22
N GLU A 408 12.98 -8.62 28.14
CA GLU A 408 11.59 -8.13 27.90
C GLU A 408 10.66 -9.21 27.28
N CYS A 409 10.99 -10.50 27.42
CA CYS A 409 10.30 -11.58 26.71
C CYS A 409 8.99 -11.91 27.41
N TRP A 410 7.92 -11.24 26.99
CA TRP A 410 6.53 -11.67 27.14
C TRP A 410 6.31 -13.18 26.91
N GLN A 411 7.17 -13.83 26.11
CA GLN A 411 7.21 -15.27 25.91
C GLN A 411 7.46 -16.08 27.20
N VAL A 412 8.29 -15.57 28.12
CA VAL A 412 8.55 -16.23 29.41
C VAL A 412 7.35 -16.08 30.34
N LEU A 413 6.70 -14.91 30.31
CA LEU A 413 5.44 -14.67 31.01
C LEU A 413 4.33 -15.60 30.53
N ASP A 414 4.24 -15.81 29.21
CA ASP A 414 3.24 -16.66 28.57
C ASP A 414 3.53 -18.15 28.78
N SER A 415 4.81 -18.55 28.81
CA SER A 415 5.24 -19.94 29.13
C SER A 415 4.84 -20.37 30.54
N ASN A 416 4.79 -19.42 31.48
CA ASN A 416 4.35 -19.66 32.85
C ASN A 416 2.86 -20.06 32.94
N LEU A 417 2.04 -19.65 31.97
CA LEU A 417 0.61 -19.93 31.96
C LEU A 417 0.25 -21.18 31.14
N TYR A 418 1.25 -21.82 30.52
CA TYR A 418 1.04 -22.98 29.65
C TYR A 418 0.43 -24.16 30.42
N GLY A 419 -0.68 -24.70 29.91
CA GLY A 419 -1.39 -25.82 30.52
C GLY A 419 -2.23 -25.46 31.75
N THR A 420 -2.36 -24.17 32.10
CA THR A 420 -3.23 -23.70 33.19
C THR A 420 -4.67 -23.50 32.73
N SER A 421 -5.62 -23.46 33.66
CA SER A 421 -7.03 -23.15 33.43
C SER A 421 -7.34 -21.65 33.35
N VAL A 422 -6.32 -20.79 33.52
CA VAL A 422 -6.45 -19.32 33.53
C VAL A 422 -6.84 -18.83 32.14
N LYS A 423 -7.90 -18.01 32.05
CA LYS A 423 -8.32 -17.39 30.79
C LYS A 423 -7.86 -15.95 30.60
N TRP A 424 -7.72 -15.17 31.67
CA TRP A 424 -7.40 -13.74 31.55
C TRP A 424 -6.40 -13.31 32.61
N VAL A 425 -5.43 -12.50 32.19
CA VAL A 425 -4.34 -12.02 33.06
C VAL A 425 -4.11 -10.52 32.88
N PHE A 426 -4.09 -9.79 33.99
CA PHE A 426 -3.51 -8.45 34.05
C PHE A 426 -2.14 -8.49 34.69
N TYR A 427 -1.13 -8.06 33.93
CA TYR A 427 0.17 -7.67 34.44
C TYR A 427 0.12 -6.22 34.87
N TYR A 428 0.56 -5.89 36.08
CA TYR A 428 0.79 -4.48 36.43
C TYR A 428 2.24 -4.10 36.22
N ASN A 429 2.44 -2.93 35.63
CA ASN A 429 3.76 -2.40 35.31
C ASN A 429 4.60 -2.11 36.57
N PHE A 430 5.89 -1.81 36.43
CA PHE A 430 6.74 -1.34 37.53
C PHE A 430 6.84 0.20 37.57
N GLU A 431 7.24 0.77 38.71
CA GLU A 431 7.27 2.21 38.92
C GLU A 431 8.17 2.91 37.87
N GLY A 432 7.62 3.91 37.17
CA GLY A 432 8.34 4.68 36.17
C GLY A 432 8.54 3.99 34.81
N ALA A 433 8.02 2.78 34.62
CA ALA A 433 8.08 2.07 33.35
C ALA A 433 7.22 2.74 32.26
N ALA A 434 7.69 2.70 31.02
CA ALA A 434 6.87 3.04 29.87
C ALA A 434 5.75 2.01 29.67
N TRP A 435 4.67 2.44 29.03
CA TRP A 435 3.65 1.52 28.52
C TRP A 435 4.22 0.69 27.37
N GLU A 436 3.80 -0.57 27.30
CA GLU A 436 4.17 -1.46 26.20
C GLU A 436 3.02 -2.43 25.94
N ILE A 437 2.72 -2.71 24.67
CA ILE A 437 1.75 -3.74 24.31
C ILE A 437 2.38 -5.12 24.56
N PRO A 438 1.71 -6.01 25.30
CA PRO A 438 2.22 -7.36 25.48
C PRO A 438 2.43 -8.16 24.19
N ASN A 439 3.65 -8.56 23.86
CA ASN A 439 3.96 -9.35 22.65
C ASN A 439 3.92 -10.86 22.92
N ARG A 440 2.81 -11.54 22.59
CA ARG A 440 2.68 -12.99 22.86
C ARG A 440 3.52 -13.84 21.88
N GLY A 441 4.38 -14.71 22.42
CA GLY A 441 4.99 -15.80 21.64
C GLY A 441 4.15 -17.05 21.70
N VAL A 442 3.08 -17.11 20.90
CA VAL A 442 2.13 -18.23 20.93
C VAL A 442 2.75 -19.47 20.28
N TYR A 443 3.06 -20.49 21.08
CA TYR A 443 3.51 -21.81 20.58
C TYR A 443 2.33 -22.80 20.40
N ASN A 444 1.29 -22.72 21.25
CA ASN A 444 0.05 -23.49 21.12
C ASN A 444 -1.15 -22.72 21.72
N PRO A 445 -2.03 -22.13 20.90
CA PRO A 445 -3.12 -21.25 21.38
C PRO A 445 -4.22 -21.97 22.17
N GLU A 446 -4.38 -23.29 22.03
CA GLU A 446 -5.44 -24.04 22.73
C GLU A 446 -5.14 -24.28 24.23
N GLU A 447 -3.88 -24.10 24.66
CA GLU A 447 -3.39 -24.46 26.00
C GLU A 447 -2.90 -23.24 26.81
N GLN A 448 -3.19 -22.02 26.35
CA GLN A 448 -2.74 -20.77 26.99
C GLN A 448 -3.94 -19.88 27.36
N ALA A 449 -3.69 -18.90 28.24
CA ALA A 449 -4.70 -17.89 28.59
C ALA A 449 -5.19 -17.16 27.32
N LEU A 450 -6.47 -16.80 27.30
CA LEU A 450 -7.07 -16.07 26.19
C LEU A 450 -6.64 -14.60 26.21
N GLY A 451 -6.96 -13.85 27.26
CA GLY A 451 -6.63 -12.42 27.35
C GLY A 451 -5.37 -12.14 28.15
N PHE A 452 -4.52 -11.29 27.58
CA PHE A 452 -3.22 -10.92 28.13
C PHE A 452 -3.05 -9.40 28.07
N GLY A 453 -2.94 -8.72 29.21
CA GLY A 453 -3.01 -7.26 29.25
C GLY A 453 -2.10 -6.65 30.29
N LEU A 454 -1.60 -5.45 30.00
CA LEU A 454 -0.80 -4.63 30.91
C LEU A 454 -1.65 -3.49 31.47
N ILE A 455 -1.61 -3.28 32.78
CA ILE A 455 -2.17 -2.12 33.49
C ILE A 455 -1.04 -1.29 34.11
N SER A 456 -1.35 -0.04 34.46
CA SER A 456 -0.37 0.87 35.08
C SER A 456 0.15 0.35 36.43
N TYR A 457 1.33 0.82 36.83
CA TYR A 457 1.87 0.51 38.15
C TYR A 457 0.93 0.99 39.26
N GLU A 458 0.37 2.20 39.12
CA GLU A 458 -0.53 2.82 40.10
C GLU A 458 -1.84 2.04 40.25
N ASP A 459 -2.36 1.49 39.16
CA ASP A 459 -3.55 0.63 39.17
C ASP A 459 -3.25 -0.72 39.83
N GLY A 460 -2.08 -1.31 39.55
CA GLY A 460 -1.57 -2.48 40.25
C GLY A 460 -1.45 -2.27 41.76
N GLN A 461 -0.82 -1.16 42.19
CA GLN A 461 -0.70 -0.82 43.61
C GLN A 461 -2.06 -0.63 44.28
N TRP A 462 -3.03 -0.05 43.58
CA TRP A 462 -4.38 0.07 44.11
C TRP A 462 -5.05 -1.29 44.30
N LEU A 463 -4.92 -2.20 43.33
CA LEU A 463 -5.45 -3.58 43.44
C LEU A 463 -4.83 -4.34 44.62
N LEU A 464 -3.50 -4.24 44.79
CA LEU A 464 -2.79 -4.86 45.91
C LEU A 464 -3.28 -4.31 47.26
N LYS A 465 -3.52 -3.00 47.37
CA LYS A 465 -4.09 -2.40 48.58
C LYS A 465 -5.49 -2.94 48.91
N GLN A 466 -6.31 -3.24 47.91
CA GLN A 466 -7.61 -3.89 48.13
C GLN A 466 -7.43 -5.32 48.67
N LYS A 467 -6.51 -6.09 48.08
CA LYS A 467 -6.15 -7.43 48.53
C LYS A 467 -5.65 -7.43 49.98
N GLU A 468 -4.71 -6.55 50.33
CA GLU A 468 -4.14 -6.43 51.68
C GLU A 468 -5.20 -6.08 52.74
N ALA A 469 -6.22 -5.30 52.35
CA ALA A 469 -7.36 -4.99 53.19
C ALA A 469 -8.38 -6.14 53.30
N GLY A 470 -8.12 -7.31 52.71
CA GLY A 470 -9.03 -8.46 52.68
C GLY A 470 -10.29 -8.22 51.84
N ARG A 471 -10.24 -7.27 50.90
CA ARG A 471 -11.38 -6.89 50.06
C ARG A 471 -11.37 -7.64 48.75
N LYS A 472 -12.56 -8.02 48.28
CA LYS A 472 -12.74 -8.62 46.95
C LYS A 472 -12.79 -7.51 45.90
N VAL A 473 -12.25 -7.78 44.72
CA VAL A 473 -12.35 -6.88 43.57
C VAL A 473 -13.00 -7.65 42.43
N ASP A 474 -13.99 -7.05 41.79
CA ASP A 474 -14.61 -7.55 40.57
C ASP A 474 -14.32 -6.59 39.42
N PHE A 475 -13.96 -7.12 38.25
CA PHE A 475 -13.81 -6.38 37.01
C PHE A 475 -15.09 -6.45 36.21
N GLU A 476 -15.67 -5.29 35.92
CA GLU A 476 -16.83 -5.16 35.05
C GLU A 476 -16.38 -4.84 33.63
N PHE A 477 -16.56 -5.81 32.76
CA PHE A 477 -16.40 -5.66 31.31
C PHE A 477 -17.76 -5.33 30.70
N VAL A 478 -17.75 -4.40 29.74
CA VAL A 478 -18.94 -3.95 29.02
C VAL A 478 -18.81 -4.38 27.56
N LYS A 479 -19.95 -4.74 26.94
CA LYS A 479 -20.02 -5.20 25.54
C LYS A 479 -19.25 -4.25 24.63
N ASN A 480 -18.23 -4.78 23.96
CA ASN A 480 -17.32 -4.07 23.05
C ASN A 480 -16.45 -3.05 23.78
N GLY A 481 -15.65 -3.52 24.74
CA GLY A 481 -14.62 -2.74 25.42
C GLY A 481 -15.16 -1.64 26.34
N GLY A 482 -14.41 -1.33 27.39
CA GLY A 482 -14.59 -0.03 28.02
C GLY A 482 -14.16 1.08 27.07
N LYS A 483 -14.53 2.29 27.45
CA LYS A 483 -14.09 3.56 26.88
C LYS A 483 -12.60 3.59 26.47
N ALA A 484 -12.28 3.99 25.23
CA ALA A 484 -10.90 4.05 24.74
C ALA A 484 -10.14 5.31 25.17
N VAL A 485 -8.87 5.18 25.59
CA VAL A 485 -7.96 6.26 26.01
C VAL A 485 -6.72 6.29 25.12
N GLY A 486 -6.27 7.48 24.69
CA GLY A 486 -5.00 7.60 23.96
C GLY A 486 -3.79 7.48 24.89
N LEU A 487 -2.91 6.51 24.63
CA LEU A 487 -1.62 6.36 25.31
C LEU A 487 -0.46 6.69 24.35
N PRO A 488 0.49 7.57 24.75
CA PRO A 488 1.59 7.97 23.88
C PRO A 488 2.66 6.88 23.74
N GLY A 489 3.12 6.62 22.51
CA GLY A 489 4.33 5.85 22.22
C GLY A 489 4.34 4.41 22.74
N VAL A 490 3.23 3.69 22.63
CA VAL A 490 3.05 2.35 23.20
C VAL A 490 3.18 1.24 22.17
N ASN A 491 3.04 1.56 20.88
CA ASN A 491 3.11 0.57 19.80
C ASN A 491 4.56 0.04 19.67
N PRO A 492 4.80 -1.26 19.87
CA PRO A 492 6.13 -1.84 19.75
C PRO A 492 6.60 -1.96 18.29
N ASP A 493 5.66 -1.98 17.34
CA ASP A 493 5.94 -2.23 15.93
C ASP A 493 6.11 -0.93 15.11
N SER A 494 5.98 0.23 15.74
CA SER A 494 6.09 1.53 15.07
C SER A 494 6.60 2.64 15.98
N ILE A 495 7.04 3.74 15.37
CA ILE A 495 7.57 4.91 16.08
C ILE A 495 6.55 6.03 15.96
N ALA A 496 6.04 6.51 17.11
CA ALA A 496 5.08 7.60 17.20
C ALA A 496 5.49 8.82 16.35
N GLY A 497 4.67 9.18 15.35
CA GLY A 497 4.91 10.32 14.46
C GLY A 497 5.97 10.08 13.37
N ALA A 498 6.51 8.88 13.22
CA ALA A 498 7.35 8.47 12.10
C ALA A 498 6.50 7.93 10.94
N ILE A 499 7.07 7.86 9.74
CA ILE A 499 6.43 7.16 8.61
C ILE A 499 6.21 5.68 8.98
N ASP A 500 5.10 5.07 8.57
CA ASP A 500 4.84 3.65 8.82
C ASP A 500 5.71 2.74 7.93
N PHE A 501 6.22 1.63 8.49
CA PHE A 501 7.08 0.69 7.75
C PHE A 501 6.37 0.05 6.55
N PHE A 502 5.05 -0.18 6.67
CA PHE A 502 4.25 -0.78 5.61
C PHE A 502 3.92 0.21 4.49
N SER A 503 4.10 1.53 4.67
CA SER A 503 3.72 2.53 3.67
C SER A 503 4.53 2.31 2.38
N SER A 504 3.84 2.04 1.25
CA SER A 504 4.47 1.80 -0.05
C SER A 504 5.33 2.98 -0.50
N TRP A 505 6.45 2.66 -1.15
CA TRP A 505 7.42 3.63 -1.63
C TRP A 505 7.23 3.91 -3.12
N GLY A 506 7.47 5.15 -3.51
CA GLY A 506 7.77 5.48 -4.90
C GLY A 506 9.23 5.19 -5.29
N LEU A 507 9.69 5.69 -6.43
CA LEU A 507 8.92 6.41 -7.44
C LEU A 507 7.96 5.46 -8.17
N THR A 508 7.13 5.96 -9.08
CA THR A 508 6.52 5.09 -10.09
C THR A 508 7.61 4.48 -10.99
N VAL A 509 7.28 3.44 -11.75
CA VAL A 509 8.25 2.79 -12.66
C VAL A 509 8.77 3.71 -13.77
N ASP A 510 8.01 4.77 -14.07
CA ASP A 510 8.36 5.84 -15.01
C ASP A 510 8.98 7.08 -14.31
N ALA A 511 9.53 6.90 -13.09
CA ALA A 511 10.29 7.89 -12.34
C ALA A 511 9.52 9.13 -11.85
N ARG A 512 8.19 9.05 -11.70
CA ARG A 512 7.39 10.12 -11.07
C ARG A 512 7.30 9.93 -9.56
N LEU A 513 7.32 11.04 -8.83
CA LEU A 513 7.31 11.04 -7.37
C LEU A 513 5.93 10.69 -6.83
N LYS A 514 5.91 9.64 -6.00
CA LYS A 514 4.81 9.19 -5.15
C LYS A 514 5.40 8.56 -3.87
N PRO A 515 4.68 8.50 -2.75
CA PRO A 515 3.59 9.42 -2.44
C PRO A 515 4.06 10.88 -2.45
N GLU A 516 3.12 11.81 -2.56
CA GLU A 516 3.46 13.24 -2.62
C GLU A 516 3.28 13.92 -1.26
N ILE A 517 2.45 13.34 -0.41
CA ILE A 517 2.15 13.80 0.95
C ILE A 517 1.90 12.58 1.85
N SER A 518 1.99 12.77 3.16
CA SER A 518 1.58 11.76 4.14
C SER A 518 0.54 12.31 5.12
N ALA A 519 -0.20 11.41 5.76
CA ALA A 519 -1.18 11.75 6.79
C ALA A 519 -1.24 10.65 7.86
N PRO A 520 -1.86 10.91 9.03
CA PRO A 520 -2.07 9.87 10.03
C PRO A 520 -2.81 8.67 9.45
N GLY A 521 -2.19 7.50 9.53
CA GLY A 521 -2.74 6.25 8.99
C GLY A 521 -2.38 4.99 9.79
N GLY A 522 -1.40 5.05 10.68
CA GLY A 522 -1.14 3.99 11.67
C GLY A 522 -1.97 4.20 12.95
N SER A 523 -2.57 3.12 13.45
CA SER A 523 -3.29 3.05 14.73
C SER A 523 -4.47 4.03 14.86
N ILE A 524 -5.30 4.13 13.81
CA ILE A 524 -6.39 5.11 13.71
C ILE A 524 -7.69 4.54 14.24
N LEU A 525 -8.23 5.18 15.29
CA LEU A 525 -9.57 4.92 15.81
C LEU A 525 -10.63 5.68 14.98
N SER A 526 -11.58 4.94 14.40
CA SER A 526 -12.71 5.52 13.65
C SER A 526 -13.95 4.63 13.74
N THR A 527 -15.04 5.05 13.11
CA THR A 527 -16.31 4.33 13.06
C THR A 527 -16.15 2.94 12.46
N TYR A 528 -17.06 2.02 12.78
CA TYR A 528 -17.06 0.65 12.30
C TYR A 528 -18.50 0.12 12.32
N LEU A 529 -18.72 -1.14 11.92
CA LEU A 529 -20.06 -1.72 11.86
C LEU A 529 -20.76 -1.65 13.24
N THR A 530 -21.97 -1.10 13.27
CA THR A 530 -22.79 -0.99 14.51
C THR A 530 -23.13 -2.36 15.10
N SER A 531 -23.26 -3.37 14.24
CA SER A 531 -23.46 -4.78 14.62
C SER A 531 -22.29 -5.35 15.42
N GLU A 532 -21.08 -4.85 15.20
CA GLU A 532 -19.85 -5.32 15.84
C GLU A 532 -19.38 -4.42 16.99
N GLY A 533 -19.76 -3.15 16.97
CA GLY A 533 -19.56 -2.23 18.09
C GLY A 533 -19.63 -0.76 17.74
N GLY A 534 -19.49 -0.41 16.46
CA GLY A 534 -19.55 0.97 15.99
C GLY A 534 -18.19 1.66 15.87
N TRP A 535 -17.13 1.11 16.45
CA TRP A 535 -15.79 1.71 16.40
C TRP A 535 -14.69 0.67 16.34
N ALA A 536 -13.60 0.97 15.63
CA ALA A 536 -12.44 0.09 15.55
C ALA A 536 -11.13 0.85 15.30
N VAL A 537 -10.01 0.22 15.65
CA VAL A 537 -8.64 0.71 15.36
C VAL A 537 -8.08 -0.03 14.16
N LEU A 538 -7.67 0.71 13.13
CA LEU A 538 -7.11 0.18 11.89
C LEU A 538 -5.83 0.92 11.54
N SER A 539 -4.93 0.22 10.84
CA SER A 539 -3.68 0.78 10.31
C SER A 539 -3.59 0.56 8.80
N GLY A 540 -3.15 1.59 8.07
CA GLY A 540 -2.91 1.51 6.63
C GLY A 540 -2.87 2.87 5.95
N THR A 541 -2.28 2.92 4.76
CA THR A 541 -2.46 4.07 3.85
C THR A 541 -3.94 4.30 3.50
N SER A 542 -4.77 3.28 3.66
CA SER A 542 -6.24 3.35 3.62
C SER A 542 -6.87 4.30 4.64
N MET A 543 -6.22 4.55 5.78
CA MET A 543 -6.68 5.49 6.81
C MET A 543 -6.10 6.90 6.58
N ALA A 544 -4.87 6.99 6.06
CA ALA A 544 -4.25 8.26 5.70
C ALA A 544 -4.96 8.96 4.53
N THR A 545 -5.46 8.19 3.56
CA THR A 545 -6.14 8.70 2.36
C THR A 545 -7.41 9.50 2.64
N PRO A 546 -8.41 8.99 3.38
CA PRO A 546 -9.59 9.78 3.75
C PRO A 546 -9.25 10.99 4.63
N TYR A 547 -8.13 10.94 5.34
CA TYR A 547 -7.64 12.12 6.08
C TYR A 547 -7.35 13.28 5.12
N ILE A 548 -6.63 13.01 4.03
CA ILE A 548 -6.36 14.00 2.98
C ILE A 548 -7.65 14.42 2.26
N ALA A 549 -8.60 13.51 2.06
CA ALA A 549 -9.93 13.86 1.54
C ALA A 549 -10.64 14.88 2.45
N GLY A 550 -10.58 14.69 3.76
CA GLY A 550 -11.10 15.65 4.73
C GLY A 550 -10.37 16.99 4.69
N VAL A 551 -9.02 17.00 4.56
CA VAL A 551 -8.26 18.26 4.43
C VAL A 551 -8.65 19.01 3.15
N ALA A 552 -8.85 18.30 2.04
CA ALA A 552 -9.38 18.88 0.81
C ALA A 552 -10.80 19.43 0.99
N ALA A 553 -11.66 18.76 1.77
CA ALA A 553 -13.00 19.26 2.06
C ALA A 553 -12.99 20.53 2.90
N LEU A 554 -12.10 20.63 3.89
CA LEU A 554 -11.86 21.86 4.63
C LEU A 554 -11.40 23.00 3.70
N TYR A 555 -10.50 22.72 2.75
CA TYR A 555 -10.03 23.69 1.76
C TYR A 555 -11.13 24.16 0.79
N PHE A 556 -11.91 23.23 0.22
CA PHE A 556 -13.02 23.57 -0.68
C PHE A 556 -14.12 24.33 0.04
N SER A 557 -14.47 23.96 1.27
CA SER A 557 -15.45 24.72 2.06
C SER A 557 -14.98 26.16 2.31
N ALA A 558 -13.72 26.34 2.73
CA ALA A 558 -13.14 27.65 3.01
C ALA A 558 -12.99 28.57 1.77
N THR A 559 -12.97 27.99 0.57
CA THR A 559 -12.89 28.71 -0.71
C THR A 559 -14.26 28.96 -1.36
N GLY A 560 -15.36 28.54 -0.71
CA GLY A 560 -16.71 28.68 -1.23
C GLY A 560 -17.10 27.61 -2.25
N GLY A 561 -16.39 26.48 -2.27
CA GLY A 561 -16.63 25.35 -3.16
C GLY A 561 -15.75 25.34 -4.41
N ARG A 562 -15.68 24.18 -5.05
CA ARG A 562 -14.81 23.86 -6.19
C ARG A 562 -14.95 24.84 -7.37
N ALA A 563 -16.18 25.26 -7.66
CA ALA A 563 -16.50 26.20 -8.74
C ALA A 563 -15.87 27.60 -8.56
N ASN A 564 -15.48 27.98 -7.34
CA ASN A 564 -14.89 29.29 -7.04
C ASN A 564 -13.35 29.31 -7.12
N ILE A 565 -12.69 28.16 -7.30
CA ILE A 565 -11.23 28.08 -7.41
C ILE A 565 -10.80 28.23 -8.87
N ALA A 566 -11.07 27.20 -9.68
CA ALA A 566 -10.73 27.14 -11.09
C ALA A 566 -11.39 25.91 -11.73
N ASN A 567 -11.41 25.85 -13.06
CA ASN A 567 -11.86 24.65 -13.78
C ASN A 567 -11.01 23.41 -13.46
N ASN A 568 -9.76 23.59 -13.04
CA ASN A 568 -8.83 22.55 -12.56
C ASN A 568 -8.70 22.54 -11.03
N ALA A 569 -9.78 22.79 -10.28
CA ALA A 569 -9.74 22.89 -8.81
C ALA A 569 -9.05 21.70 -8.11
N GLY A 570 -9.17 20.48 -8.63
CA GLY A 570 -8.43 19.31 -8.15
C GLY A 570 -6.90 19.51 -8.17
N ASP A 571 -6.36 20.06 -9.26
CA ASP A 571 -4.92 20.34 -9.42
C ASP A 571 -4.46 21.46 -8.46
N ALA A 572 -5.28 22.50 -8.29
CA ALA A 572 -5.02 23.55 -7.31
C ALA A 572 -4.99 23.01 -5.87
N ALA A 573 -5.97 22.16 -5.50
CA ALA A 573 -5.99 21.51 -4.20
C ALA A 573 -4.77 20.60 -3.99
N HIS A 574 -4.37 19.84 -5.02
CA HIS A 574 -3.17 19.01 -4.99
C HIS A 574 -1.92 19.84 -4.63
N HIS A 575 -1.67 20.97 -5.32
CA HIS A 575 -0.50 21.79 -5.03
C HIS A 575 -0.52 22.44 -3.63
N VAL A 576 -1.67 22.93 -3.18
CA VAL A 576 -1.79 23.51 -1.83
C VAL A 576 -1.56 22.45 -0.75
N ILE A 577 -2.11 21.25 -0.93
CA ILE A 577 -1.93 20.15 0.03
C ILE A 577 -0.50 19.62 0.03
N ALA A 578 0.04 19.28 -1.15
CA ALA A 578 1.38 18.71 -1.28
C ALA A 578 2.48 19.67 -0.79
N SER A 579 2.30 20.99 -0.92
CA SER A 579 3.29 21.97 -0.44
C SER A 579 3.24 22.26 1.06
N SER A 580 2.20 21.78 1.76
CA SER A 580 2.01 22.01 3.21
C SER A 580 2.88 21.12 4.10
N GLY A 581 3.36 20.00 3.55
CA GLY A 581 3.94 18.88 4.29
C GLY A 581 5.11 19.25 5.20
N ASN A 582 5.21 18.52 6.32
CA ASN A 582 6.31 18.59 7.28
C ASN A 582 7.06 17.25 7.32
N PRO A 583 8.38 17.22 7.05
CA PRO A 583 9.13 15.97 7.08
C PRO A 583 9.04 15.24 8.41
N VAL A 584 8.87 13.92 8.36
CA VAL A 584 8.79 13.02 9.51
C VAL A 584 10.02 12.11 9.60
N ALA A 585 10.22 11.55 10.79
CA ALA A 585 11.29 10.60 11.05
C ALA A 585 11.07 9.27 10.30
N HIS A 586 12.17 8.56 10.07
CA HIS A 586 12.16 7.17 9.62
C HIS A 586 11.69 6.24 10.75
N PHE A 587 11.03 5.13 10.38
CA PHE A 587 10.62 4.07 11.33
C PHE A 587 11.78 3.24 11.90
N ASP A 588 13.02 3.46 11.49
CA ASP A 588 14.17 2.60 11.83
C ASP A 588 14.81 2.94 13.19
N GLY A 589 14.29 3.95 13.89
CA GLY A 589 14.83 4.42 15.17
C GLY A 589 16.10 5.25 15.08
N SER A 590 16.61 5.55 13.87
CA SER A 590 17.83 6.34 13.69
C SER A 590 17.67 7.82 14.06
N GLY A 591 16.42 8.32 14.11
CA GLY A 591 16.10 9.73 14.26
C GLY A 591 16.34 10.57 13.00
N ALA A 592 16.79 9.95 11.90
CA ALA A 592 16.89 10.61 10.60
C ALA A 592 15.50 10.83 9.97
N LEU A 593 15.39 11.79 9.05
CA LEU A 593 14.19 11.96 8.25
C LEU A 593 14.01 10.77 7.30
N ALA A 594 12.76 10.34 7.09
CA ALA A 594 12.45 9.34 6.09
C ALA A 594 12.86 9.82 4.68
N PRO A 595 13.28 8.94 3.77
CA PRO A 595 13.55 9.32 2.39
C PRO A 595 12.31 9.88 1.68
N ILE A 596 12.53 10.79 0.72
CA ILE A 596 11.48 11.34 -0.15
C ILE A 596 10.57 10.28 -0.77
N PRO A 597 11.07 9.16 -1.35
CA PRO A 597 10.18 8.14 -1.93
C PRO A 597 9.25 7.46 -0.91
N MET A 598 9.42 7.66 0.40
CA MET A 598 8.47 7.17 1.43
C MET A 598 7.41 8.19 1.82
N GLN A 599 7.82 9.45 2.00
CA GLN A 599 7.00 10.46 2.69
C GLN A 599 6.55 11.63 1.80
N GLY A 600 7.13 11.78 0.61
CA GLY A 600 6.92 12.95 -0.23
C GLY A 600 7.30 14.24 0.52
N ALA A 601 6.36 15.19 0.61
CA ALA A 601 6.53 16.41 1.39
C ALA A 601 6.49 16.22 2.92
N GLY A 602 6.11 15.02 3.39
CA GLY A 602 5.92 14.67 4.80
C GLY A 602 4.46 14.80 5.25
N ILE A 603 4.23 14.86 6.57
CA ILE A 603 2.88 14.90 7.13
C ILE A 603 2.18 16.22 6.82
N VAL A 604 0.93 16.14 6.33
CA VAL A 604 0.08 17.28 5.96
C VAL A 604 -0.13 18.27 7.12
N ASP A 605 -0.18 19.55 6.79
CA ASP A 605 -0.55 20.62 7.73
C ASP A 605 -1.79 21.36 7.23
N ALA A 606 -2.97 20.94 7.71
CA ALA A 606 -4.27 21.50 7.35
C ALA A 606 -4.37 22.98 7.72
N PHE A 607 -3.67 23.44 8.76
CA PHE A 607 -3.67 24.85 9.12
C PHE A 607 -2.98 25.69 8.04
N LYS A 608 -1.83 25.23 7.52
CA LYS A 608 -1.19 25.89 6.37
C LYS A 608 -2.09 25.88 5.13
N VAL A 609 -2.66 24.72 4.80
CA VAL A 609 -3.55 24.54 3.63
C VAL A 609 -4.68 25.58 3.60
N LEU A 610 -5.28 25.87 4.75
CA LEU A 610 -6.42 26.79 4.82
C LEU A 610 -6.04 28.26 5.02
N THR A 611 -5.01 28.53 5.83
CA THR A 611 -4.78 29.90 6.33
C THR A 611 -3.75 30.66 5.53
N TYR A 612 -2.82 29.98 4.86
CA TYR A 612 -1.75 30.65 4.14
C TYR A 612 -2.27 31.41 2.93
N LYS A 613 -1.67 32.58 2.69
CA LYS A 613 -1.91 33.42 1.52
C LYS A 613 -0.85 33.23 0.44
N THR A 614 0.22 32.50 0.73
CA THR A 614 1.19 32.05 -0.25
C THR A 614 0.75 30.72 -0.85
N SER A 615 0.92 30.55 -2.17
CA SER A 615 0.87 29.25 -2.82
C SER A 615 2.05 29.05 -3.77
N VAL A 616 2.53 27.82 -3.88
CA VAL A 616 3.64 27.44 -4.76
C VAL A 616 3.18 26.45 -5.83
N THR A 617 3.67 26.59 -7.06
CA THR A 617 3.31 25.72 -8.19
C THR A 617 4.46 25.58 -9.18
N PRO A 618 4.81 24.35 -9.62
CA PRO A 618 4.31 23.07 -9.09
C PRO A 618 4.85 22.79 -7.67
N ALA A 619 4.10 22.04 -6.87
CA ALA A 619 4.54 21.59 -5.54
C ALA A 619 5.48 20.36 -5.59
N VAL A 620 5.53 19.67 -6.73
CA VAL A 620 6.34 18.48 -6.95
C VAL A 620 7.11 18.61 -8.26
N LEU A 621 8.41 18.33 -8.24
CA LEU A 621 9.32 18.38 -9.39
C LEU A 621 9.82 16.98 -9.71
N HIS A 622 9.48 16.49 -10.91
CA HIS A 622 9.98 15.21 -11.42
C HIS A 622 11.26 15.45 -12.21
N LEU A 623 12.38 14.87 -11.76
CA LEU A 623 13.67 15.01 -12.44
C LEU A 623 13.91 13.90 -13.48
N ASN A 624 13.05 12.88 -13.52
CA ASN A 624 13.17 11.68 -14.34
C ASN A 624 14.42 10.85 -14.03
N ASP A 625 14.81 9.99 -14.98
CA ASP A 625 16.01 9.17 -14.97
C ASP A 625 17.19 9.89 -15.67
N THR A 626 18.38 9.28 -15.67
CA THR A 626 19.59 9.90 -16.23
C THR A 626 19.47 10.17 -17.74
N ASP A 627 18.75 9.33 -18.50
CA ASP A 627 18.61 9.50 -19.94
C ASP A 627 17.67 10.65 -20.31
N HIS A 628 16.63 10.88 -19.50
CA HIS A 628 15.62 11.92 -19.73
C HIS A 628 15.65 13.02 -18.67
N PHE A 629 16.83 13.24 -18.07
CA PHE A 629 17.03 14.12 -16.93
C PHE A 629 16.47 15.52 -17.16
N GLN A 630 15.51 15.93 -16.33
CA GLN A 630 14.93 17.27 -16.34
C GLN A 630 15.58 18.10 -15.24
N GLY A 631 16.75 18.68 -15.56
CA GLY A 631 17.57 19.40 -14.60
C GLY A 631 17.15 20.85 -14.31
N THR A 632 16.15 21.40 -15.00
CA THR A 632 15.74 22.81 -14.84
C THR A 632 14.24 22.94 -14.72
N HIS A 633 13.78 23.61 -13.66
CA HIS A 633 12.35 23.78 -13.37
C HIS A 633 12.05 25.23 -13.01
N GLU A 634 10.89 25.75 -13.43
CA GLU A 634 10.35 27.02 -12.98
C GLU A 634 9.36 26.77 -11.84
N VAL A 635 9.53 27.48 -10.72
CA VAL A 635 8.58 27.49 -9.60
C VAL A 635 7.95 28.87 -9.51
N ARG A 636 6.62 28.90 -9.39
CA ARG A 636 5.81 30.10 -9.23
C ARG A 636 5.39 30.25 -7.77
N ILE A 637 5.49 31.47 -7.25
CA ILE A 637 5.00 31.85 -5.94
C ILE A 637 3.91 32.90 -6.14
N GLU A 638 2.70 32.59 -5.70
CA GLU A 638 1.59 33.53 -5.70
C GLU A 638 1.39 34.09 -4.29
N ASN A 639 1.40 35.43 -4.18
CA ASN A 639 1.13 36.14 -2.94
C ASN A 639 -0.31 36.66 -2.94
N LYS A 640 -1.22 35.98 -2.23
CA LYS A 640 -2.64 36.37 -2.09
C LYS A 640 -2.90 37.29 -0.89
N SER A 641 -1.84 37.81 -0.26
CA SER A 641 -1.99 38.77 0.84
C SER A 641 -2.21 40.19 0.33
N ASP A 642 -2.52 41.11 1.24
CA ASP A 642 -2.74 42.53 0.96
C ASP A 642 -1.45 43.36 0.95
N LYS A 643 -0.29 42.73 1.16
CA LYS A 643 1.02 43.37 1.27
C LYS A 643 2.07 42.64 0.43
N PRO A 644 3.14 43.32 -0.01
CA PRO A 644 4.28 42.63 -0.58
C PRO A 644 4.88 41.66 0.44
N VAL A 645 5.33 40.49 -0.02
CA VAL A 645 6.01 39.48 0.78
C VAL A 645 7.37 39.18 0.15
N THR A 646 8.40 39.14 0.98
CA THR A 646 9.74 38.73 0.56
C THR A 646 9.94 37.27 0.92
N TYR A 647 10.17 36.43 -0.09
CA TYR A 647 10.39 34.99 0.06
C TYR A 647 11.88 34.67 0.04
N HIS A 648 12.35 33.92 1.03
CA HIS A 648 13.65 33.28 1.08
C HIS A 648 13.54 31.85 0.57
N ILE A 649 14.42 31.49 -0.36
CA ILE A 649 14.44 30.19 -1.03
C ILE A 649 15.68 29.42 -0.57
N ALA A 650 15.47 28.23 -0.02
CA ALA A 650 16.54 27.38 0.50
C ALA A 650 16.36 25.92 0.08
N HIS A 651 17.47 25.20 -0.09
CA HIS A 651 17.49 23.77 -0.35
C HIS A 651 17.68 22.98 0.94
N GLU A 652 16.91 21.92 1.12
CA GLU A 652 17.07 20.90 2.16
C GLU A 652 17.17 19.53 1.48
N ALA A 653 18.33 18.90 1.57
CA ALA A 653 18.58 17.62 0.91
C ALA A 653 17.91 16.46 1.67
N GLY A 654 17.27 15.55 0.93
CA GLY A 654 16.81 14.27 1.45
C GLY A 654 17.87 13.18 1.33
N SER A 655 17.70 12.08 2.07
CA SER A 655 18.57 10.91 1.95
C SER A 655 18.43 10.26 0.57
N THR A 656 19.55 9.87 -0.03
CA THR A 656 19.59 9.12 -1.28
C THR A 656 19.48 7.63 -1.00
N VAL A 657 18.55 6.96 -1.68
CA VAL A 657 18.21 5.54 -1.51
C VAL A 657 18.85 4.72 -2.61
N THR A 658 19.64 3.72 -2.27
CA THR A 658 20.25 2.80 -3.26
C THR A 658 19.37 1.56 -3.43
N THR A 659 18.90 1.33 -4.66
CA THR A 659 17.87 0.31 -4.93
C THR A 659 18.46 -1.03 -5.42
N LYS A 660 19.72 -1.01 -5.88
CA LYS A 660 20.51 -2.15 -6.32
C LYS A 660 21.93 -2.09 -5.73
N PRO A 661 22.13 -2.30 -4.42
CA PRO A 661 23.45 -2.15 -3.80
C PRO A 661 24.51 -3.12 -4.35
N ASN A 662 24.07 -4.24 -4.93
CA ASN A 662 24.92 -5.23 -5.60
C ASN A 662 25.00 -5.02 -7.13
N GLY A 663 24.57 -3.85 -7.64
CA GLY A 663 24.44 -3.59 -9.07
C GLY A 663 23.40 -4.51 -9.72
N ASP A 664 23.65 -4.97 -10.94
CA ASP A 664 22.72 -5.85 -11.68
C ASP A 664 22.84 -7.33 -11.30
N ALA A 665 23.22 -7.62 -10.06
CA ALA A 665 23.20 -8.99 -9.52
C ALA A 665 21.90 -9.28 -8.76
N GLU A 666 21.32 -8.29 -8.08
CA GLU A 666 20.18 -8.50 -7.18
C GLU A 666 19.49 -7.15 -6.85
N VAL A 667 18.18 -7.19 -6.64
CA VAL A 667 17.44 -6.08 -6.00
C VAL A 667 17.32 -6.38 -4.52
N VAL A 668 17.61 -5.40 -3.66
CA VAL A 668 17.52 -5.58 -2.21
C VAL A 668 16.24 -4.94 -1.70
N PHE A 669 15.45 -5.72 -0.99
CA PHE A 669 14.32 -5.24 -0.17
C PHE A 669 14.83 -4.55 1.10
N PRO A 670 14.00 -3.77 1.81
CA PRO A 670 14.39 -3.15 3.07
C PRO A 670 15.09 -4.13 4.04
N PRO A 671 16.17 -3.69 4.73
CA PRO A 671 16.70 -2.33 4.73
C PRO A 671 17.52 -2.00 3.47
N VAL A 672 17.02 -1.04 2.68
CA VAL A 672 17.75 -0.49 1.53
C VAL A 672 18.81 0.48 2.06
N PRO A 673 20.06 0.47 1.55
CA PRO A 673 21.05 1.45 2.00
C PRO A 673 20.62 2.86 1.60
N TYR A 674 20.47 3.75 2.59
CA TYR A 674 20.30 5.18 2.37
C TYR A 674 21.47 5.98 2.95
N SER A 675 21.77 7.10 2.32
CA SER A 675 22.88 7.97 2.69
C SER A 675 22.55 9.43 2.49
N SER A 676 22.94 10.25 3.47
CA SER A 676 22.95 11.72 3.39
C SER A 676 24.35 12.28 3.14
N ALA A 677 25.31 11.42 2.77
CA ALA A 677 26.67 11.86 2.46
C ALA A 677 26.69 12.77 1.23
N GLU A 678 27.49 13.84 1.27
CA GLU A 678 27.54 14.89 0.25
C GLU A 678 27.68 14.36 -1.19
N GLY A 679 28.52 13.35 -1.41
CA GLY A 679 28.72 12.74 -2.74
C GLY A 679 27.51 11.98 -3.31
N GLY A 680 26.52 11.69 -2.47
CA GLY A 680 25.28 11.04 -2.85
C GLY A 680 24.10 11.99 -3.05
N LEU A 681 24.25 13.28 -2.79
CA LEU A 681 23.18 14.27 -2.88
C LEU A 681 23.18 15.00 -4.23
N ALA A 682 22.02 15.48 -4.66
CA ALA A 682 21.93 16.36 -5.82
C ALA A 682 22.45 17.76 -5.46
N THR A 683 23.17 18.39 -6.40
CA THR A 683 23.53 19.81 -6.26
C THR A 683 22.39 20.66 -6.78
N VAL A 684 21.93 21.61 -5.97
CA VAL A 684 20.79 22.49 -6.30
C VAL A 684 21.24 23.94 -6.30
N THR A 685 20.87 24.67 -7.36
CA THR A 685 21.13 26.10 -7.50
C THR A 685 19.86 26.85 -7.88
N PHE A 686 19.79 28.12 -7.52
CA PHE A 686 18.62 28.97 -7.75
C PHE A 686 19.00 30.21 -8.57
N SER A 687 18.13 30.61 -9.49
CA SER A 687 18.23 31.91 -10.17
C SER A 687 18.23 33.10 -9.20
N THR A 688 17.57 32.95 -8.05
CA THR A 688 17.64 33.85 -6.90
C THR A 688 17.36 33.08 -5.61
N THR A 689 17.96 33.50 -4.50
CA THR A 689 17.67 32.98 -3.15
C THR A 689 16.71 33.88 -2.37
N THR A 690 16.33 35.03 -2.94
CA THR A 690 15.36 35.96 -2.35
C THR A 690 14.50 36.59 -3.45
N LEU A 691 13.19 36.59 -3.26
CA LEU A 691 12.22 37.11 -4.23
C LEU A 691 11.14 37.92 -3.52
N GLU A 692 11.05 39.22 -3.82
CA GLU A 692 9.94 40.05 -3.36
C GLU A 692 8.77 39.96 -4.36
N VAL A 693 7.58 39.63 -3.87
CA VAL A 693 6.36 39.51 -4.68
C VAL A 693 5.31 40.47 -4.15
N ALA A 694 4.84 41.37 -5.02
CA ALA A 694 3.80 42.34 -4.66
C ALA A 694 2.49 41.67 -4.22
N ALA A 695 1.65 42.42 -3.49
CA ALA A 695 0.32 41.96 -3.09
C ALA A 695 -0.52 41.55 -4.30
N GLY A 696 -1.14 40.37 -4.26
CA GLY A 696 -1.95 39.81 -5.34
C GLY A 696 -1.16 39.43 -6.61
N ALA A 697 0.17 39.45 -6.56
CA ALA A 697 1.03 39.15 -7.71
C ALA A 697 1.63 37.75 -7.66
N THR A 698 2.16 37.32 -8.79
CA THR A 698 2.93 36.09 -8.93
C THR A 698 4.39 36.43 -9.25
N GLY A 699 5.32 35.86 -8.50
CA GLY A 699 6.74 35.84 -8.82
C GLY A 699 7.17 34.45 -9.28
N THR A 700 8.29 34.38 -10.01
CA THR A 700 8.87 33.10 -10.44
C THR A 700 10.36 33.05 -10.12
N PHE A 701 10.85 31.84 -9.89
CA PHE A 701 12.28 31.56 -9.82
C PHE A 701 12.57 30.22 -10.49
N THR A 702 13.74 30.11 -11.10
CA THR A 702 14.25 28.86 -11.67
C THR A 702 15.12 28.11 -10.66
N VAL A 703 14.94 26.80 -10.62
CA VAL A 703 15.75 25.82 -9.87
C VAL A 703 16.53 24.98 -10.89
N THR A 704 17.82 24.81 -10.65
CA THR A 704 18.69 23.96 -11.49
C THR A 704 19.34 22.87 -10.65
N PHE A 705 19.22 21.63 -11.12
CA PHE A 705 19.70 20.41 -10.50
C PHE A 705 20.88 19.84 -11.27
N VAL A 706 21.84 19.30 -10.54
CA VAL A 706 22.88 18.41 -11.07
C VAL A 706 22.78 17.09 -10.33
N GLU A 707 22.73 15.98 -11.08
CA GLU A 707 22.70 14.64 -10.52
C GLU A 707 23.91 14.38 -9.60
N PRO A 708 23.77 13.51 -8.59
CA PRO A 708 24.91 13.07 -7.77
C PRO A 708 26.02 12.46 -8.63
N ALA A 709 27.23 13.03 -8.57
CA ALA A 709 28.37 12.55 -9.35
C ALA A 709 29.07 11.33 -8.73
N GLY A 710 28.91 11.11 -7.42
CA GLY A 710 29.60 10.06 -6.67
C GLY A 710 28.91 8.70 -6.67
N ILE A 711 27.80 8.54 -7.40
CA ILE A 711 26.99 7.33 -7.43
C ILE A 711 27.11 6.63 -8.78
N ASP A 712 27.36 5.32 -8.75
CA ASP A 712 27.32 4.46 -9.93
C ASP A 712 25.87 4.28 -10.41
N ALA A 713 25.63 4.59 -11.69
CA ALA A 713 24.31 4.50 -12.31
C ALA A 713 23.69 3.09 -12.28
N ARG A 714 24.51 2.03 -12.12
CA ARG A 714 24.02 0.64 -11.97
C ARG A 714 23.32 0.40 -10.64
N LEU A 715 23.52 1.27 -9.66
CA LEU A 715 22.89 1.18 -8.34
C LEU A 715 21.43 1.66 -8.33
N PHE A 716 21.00 2.33 -9.41
CA PHE A 716 19.64 2.88 -9.57
C PHE A 716 19.20 3.68 -8.35
N SER A 717 20.08 4.54 -7.84
CA SER A 717 19.78 5.28 -6.61
C SER A 717 18.75 6.39 -6.85
N ILE A 718 17.80 6.52 -5.94
CA ILE A 718 16.80 7.60 -5.93
C ILE A 718 17.33 8.72 -5.06
N TYR A 719 17.54 9.89 -5.64
CA TYR A 719 17.95 11.11 -4.93
C TYR A 719 16.81 12.12 -4.91
N GLY A 720 16.73 12.95 -3.87
CA GLY A 720 15.64 13.90 -3.71
C GLY A 720 15.85 14.90 -2.57
N GLY A 721 14.89 15.79 -2.38
CA GLY A 721 14.86 16.73 -1.26
C GLY A 721 13.72 17.73 -1.36
N TRP A 722 13.84 18.80 -0.59
CA TRP A 722 12.88 19.90 -0.52
C TRP A 722 13.50 21.23 -0.88
N ILE A 723 12.69 22.08 -1.49
CA ILE A 723 12.96 23.51 -1.70
C ILE A 723 12.01 24.25 -0.76
N ASN A 724 12.57 24.85 0.28
CA ASN A 724 11.85 25.61 1.28
C ASN A 724 11.61 27.04 0.77
N VAL A 725 10.35 27.47 0.76
CA VAL A 725 9.91 28.83 0.42
C VAL A 725 9.38 29.49 1.69
N ILE A 726 10.14 30.42 2.25
CA ILE A 726 9.88 31.04 3.56
C ILE A 726 9.59 32.54 3.37
N GLY A 727 8.35 32.95 3.58
CA GLY A 727 7.92 34.35 3.44
C GLY A 727 8.20 35.19 4.68
N SER A 728 8.36 36.50 4.48
CA SER A 728 8.45 37.50 5.55
C SER A 728 7.15 37.69 6.35
N ASN A 729 6.09 36.95 5.99
CA ASN A 729 4.82 36.84 6.68
C ASN A 729 4.73 35.58 7.57
N ASP A 730 5.87 34.94 7.86
CA ASP A 730 6.01 33.71 8.66
C ASP A 730 5.37 32.46 8.02
N GLU A 731 5.01 32.52 6.74
CA GLU A 731 4.52 31.37 5.99
C GLU A 731 5.69 30.58 5.39
N ALA A 732 5.66 29.25 5.54
CA ALA A 732 6.68 28.35 5.02
C ALA A 732 6.05 27.14 4.29
N LEU A 733 6.37 27.02 3.00
CA LEU A 733 5.91 25.94 2.11
C LEU A 733 7.11 25.19 1.52
N ARG A 734 6.85 23.98 1.03
CA ARG A 734 7.87 23.12 0.42
C ARG A 734 7.51 22.74 -1.00
N VAL A 735 8.52 22.68 -1.86
CA VAL A 735 8.45 22.04 -3.17
C VAL A 735 9.36 20.81 -3.13
N THR A 736 8.80 19.64 -3.38
CA THR A 736 9.52 18.36 -3.28
C THR A 736 10.07 17.96 -4.63
N TYR A 737 11.25 17.34 -4.69
CA TYR A 737 11.81 16.81 -5.93
C TYR A 737 12.42 15.42 -5.75
N ALA A 738 12.41 14.62 -6.82
CA ALA A 738 13.11 13.34 -6.88
C ALA A 738 13.52 12.96 -8.31
N GLY A 739 14.60 12.19 -8.44
CA GLY A 739 15.08 11.60 -9.69
C GLY A 739 15.80 10.27 -9.46
N ILE A 740 16.03 9.53 -10.55
CA ILE A 740 16.76 8.26 -10.54
C ILE A 740 18.13 8.46 -11.17
N LYS A 741 19.20 8.08 -10.47
CA LYS A 741 20.53 7.97 -11.04
C LYS A 741 20.67 6.60 -11.70
N GLY A 742 20.44 6.54 -13.01
CA GLY A 742 20.34 5.30 -13.78
C GLY A 742 19.54 5.51 -15.07
N SER A 743 19.73 4.64 -16.06
CA SER A 743 18.98 4.65 -17.32
C SER A 743 17.85 3.63 -17.24
N VAL A 744 16.59 4.06 -17.08
CA VAL A 744 15.44 3.15 -16.98
C VAL A 744 15.30 2.30 -18.24
N TYR A 745 15.45 2.93 -19.41
CA TYR A 745 15.43 2.23 -20.70
C TYR A 745 16.60 1.24 -20.81
N GLY A 746 17.81 1.64 -20.43
CA GLY A 746 19.03 0.85 -20.51
C GLY A 746 19.22 -0.18 -19.40
N SER A 747 18.35 -0.19 -18.39
CA SER A 747 18.40 -1.13 -17.25
C SER A 747 18.48 -2.58 -17.72
N ASN A 748 19.25 -3.41 -17.03
CA ASN A 748 19.09 -4.86 -17.12
C ASN A 748 17.80 -5.24 -16.39
N ILE A 749 16.90 -5.92 -17.11
CA ILE A 749 15.66 -6.47 -16.54
C ILE A 749 15.98 -7.79 -15.87
N TRP A 750 16.78 -8.63 -16.53
CA TRP A 750 17.24 -9.91 -15.97
C TRP A 750 18.56 -9.74 -15.23
N ALA A 751 18.80 -10.53 -14.18
CA ALA A 751 20.08 -10.50 -13.48
C ALA A 751 21.27 -10.97 -14.34
N ASP A 752 22.42 -10.31 -14.15
CA ASP A 752 23.64 -10.45 -14.98
C ASP A 752 24.44 -11.74 -14.69
N ASN A 753 24.23 -12.38 -13.53
CA ASN A 753 24.87 -13.64 -13.15
C ASN A 753 24.45 -14.84 -14.01
N TRP A 754 23.51 -14.65 -14.95
CA TRP A 754 22.86 -15.70 -15.75
C TRP A 754 23.02 -15.34 -17.23
N ILE A 755 24.12 -15.75 -17.89
CA ILE A 755 24.36 -15.33 -19.29
C ILE A 755 23.35 -15.99 -20.27
N ASP A 756 22.78 -17.14 -19.89
CA ASP A 756 21.72 -17.89 -20.60
C ASP A 756 20.53 -18.16 -19.65
N PRO A 757 19.33 -18.56 -20.12
CA PRO A 757 18.29 -19.05 -19.23
C PRO A 757 18.81 -20.29 -18.50
N VAL A 758 18.92 -20.20 -17.18
CA VAL A 758 19.35 -21.34 -16.37
C VAL A 758 18.10 -22.14 -16.03
N LEU A 759 17.97 -23.28 -16.68
CA LEU A 759 16.91 -24.24 -16.41
C LEU A 759 17.42 -25.26 -15.40
N TYR A 760 16.59 -25.61 -14.41
CA TYR A 760 16.92 -26.65 -13.43
C TYR A 760 15.94 -27.82 -13.53
N THR A 761 16.35 -29.01 -13.11
CA THR A 761 15.41 -30.09 -12.80
C THR A 761 14.70 -29.79 -11.47
N PRO A 762 13.61 -30.49 -11.12
CA PRO A 762 12.94 -30.31 -9.82
C PRO A 762 13.87 -30.59 -8.63
N GLU A 763 14.94 -31.35 -8.83
CA GLU A 763 16.00 -31.61 -7.85
C GLU A 763 17.14 -30.57 -7.86
N SER A 764 16.89 -29.39 -8.45
CA SER A 764 17.84 -28.27 -8.55
C SER A 764 19.15 -28.61 -9.27
N THR A 765 19.11 -29.51 -10.25
CA THR A 765 20.26 -29.81 -11.11
C THR A 765 20.20 -29.04 -12.42
N LEU A 766 21.31 -28.47 -12.88
CA LEU A 766 21.35 -27.71 -14.14
C LEU A 766 20.97 -28.59 -15.33
N VAL A 767 19.97 -28.17 -16.10
CA VAL A 767 19.56 -28.81 -17.35
C VAL A 767 20.63 -28.61 -18.42
N LYS A 768 20.94 -29.69 -19.14
CA LYS A 768 21.95 -29.76 -20.19
C LYS A 768 21.32 -29.94 -21.56
N GLU A 769 22.12 -29.71 -22.58
CA GLU A 769 21.70 -29.94 -23.96
C GLU A 769 21.31 -31.41 -24.18
N ASN A 770 20.12 -31.61 -24.75
CA ASN A 770 19.45 -32.90 -25.00
C ASN A 770 18.88 -33.61 -23.77
N ASP A 771 18.78 -32.96 -22.61
CA ASP A 771 18.01 -33.52 -21.50
C ASP A 771 16.54 -33.71 -21.92
N THR A 772 15.93 -34.82 -21.48
CA THR A 772 14.59 -35.24 -21.89
C THR A 772 13.59 -35.12 -20.75
N PHE A 773 12.41 -34.56 -21.02
CA PHE A 773 11.32 -34.36 -20.04
C PHE A 773 10.00 -34.94 -20.54
N LYS A 774 9.16 -35.44 -19.62
CA LYS A 774 7.76 -35.82 -19.91
C LYS A 774 6.81 -34.64 -19.89
N MET A 775 7.24 -33.52 -19.28
CA MET A 775 6.41 -32.34 -19.01
C MET A 775 5.25 -32.65 -18.06
N THR A 776 5.51 -33.47 -17.05
CA THR A 776 4.64 -33.63 -15.86
C THR A 776 5.24 -32.91 -14.67
N VAL A 777 4.47 -32.67 -13.61
CA VAL A 777 4.96 -31.98 -12.41
C VAL A 777 6.20 -32.68 -11.82
N GLU A 778 6.29 -34.01 -11.94
CA GLU A 778 7.40 -34.83 -11.44
C GLU A 778 8.57 -34.99 -12.42
N ASP A 779 8.39 -34.68 -13.72
CA ASP A 779 9.42 -34.84 -14.76
C ASP A 779 9.34 -33.70 -15.79
N THR A 780 9.68 -32.51 -15.31
CA THR A 780 9.75 -31.25 -16.05
C THR A 780 11.04 -30.50 -15.67
N PHE A 781 11.23 -29.29 -16.16
CA PHE A 781 12.27 -28.38 -15.69
C PHE A 781 11.64 -27.19 -14.97
N THR A 782 12.44 -26.42 -14.27
CA THR A 782 12.05 -25.13 -13.70
C THR A 782 12.76 -24.02 -14.45
N ILE A 783 12.08 -22.88 -14.49
CA ILE A 783 12.67 -21.63 -14.94
C ILE A 783 12.80 -20.78 -13.70
N ASP A 784 14.04 -20.56 -13.28
CA ASP A 784 14.37 -19.64 -12.22
C ASP A 784 14.85 -18.34 -12.85
N PHE A 785 14.38 -17.21 -12.33
CA PHE A 785 14.71 -15.91 -12.88
C PHE A 785 14.56 -14.79 -11.85
N ASP A 786 15.38 -13.77 -12.04
CA ASP A 786 15.38 -12.54 -11.26
C ASP A 786 15.00 -11.35 -12.15
N ILE A 787 13.94 -10.62 -11.77
CA ILE A 787 13.51 -9.39 -12.44
C ILE A 787 14.04 -8.19 -11.65
N LEU A 788 15.18 -7.67 -12.08
CA LEU A 788 15.87 -6.52 -11.49
C LEU A 788 15.17 -5.17 -11.75
N TRP A 789 14.32 -5.10 -12.76
CA TRP A 789 13.56 -3.90 -13.10
C TRP A 789 12.17 -4.27 -13.67
N PRO A 790 11.10 -3.53 -13.34
CA PRO A 790 9.75 -3.83 -13.82
C PRO A 790 9.68 -3.92 -15.35
N THR A 791 8.95 -4.92 -15.85
CA THR A 791 8.79 -5.19 -17.27
C THR A 791 7.33 -5.12 -17.70
N ARG A 792 7.07 -4.48 -18.85
CA ARG A 792 5.71 -4.37 -19.39
C ARG A 792 5.17 -5.71 -19.87
N GLU A 793 6.06 -6.53 -20.42
CA GLU A 793 5.73 -7.87 -20.91
C GLU A 793 6.92 -8.79 -20.68
N PHE A 794 6.68 -10.00 -20.19
CA PHE A 794 7.67 -11.07 -20.31
C PHE A 794 7.00 -12.42 -20.58
N SER A 795 7.78 -13.32 -21.18
CA SER A 795 7.31 -14.65 -21.55
C SER A 795 8.45 -15.66 -21.55
N PHE A 796 8.06 -16.91 -21.35
CA PHE A 796 8.87 -18.09 -21.62
C PHE A 796 8.19 -18.89 -22.73
N ASP A 797 8.86 -19.02 -23.86
CA ASP A 797 8.26 -19.59 -25.06
C ASP A 797 9.08 -20.78 -25.57
N PHE A 798 8.41 -21.74 -26.18
CA PHE A 798 9.09 -22.71 -27.02
C PHE A 798 9.30 -22.16 -28.43
N VAL A 799 10.53 -22.37 -28.92
CA VAL A 799 10.94 -22.11 -30.30
C VAL A 799 11.65 -23.35 -30.85
N GLU A 800 11.71 -23.48 -32.17
CA GLU A 800 12.46 -24.58 -32.80
C GLU A 800 13.96 -24.49 -32.46
N PRO A 801 14.71 -25.61 -32.46
CA PRO A 801 16.15 -25.59 -32.13
C PRO A 801 17.00 -24.67 -33.02
N THR A 802 16.51 -24.35 -34.22
CA THR A 802 17.16 -23.50 -35.22
C THR A 802 16.71 -22.03 -35.19
N TRP A 803 15.92 -21.63 -34.19
CA TRP A 803 15.54 -20.23 -34.00
C TRP A 803 16.76 -19.36 -33.68
N GLU A 804 16.84 -18.21 -34.34
CA GLU A 804 17.85 -17.18 -34.13
C GLU A 804 17.16 -15.81 -33.97
N PRO A 805 17.82 -14.79 -33.37
CA PRO A 805 17.22 -13.46 -33.21
C PRO A 805 16.71 -12.82 -34.51
N GLY A 806 17.25 -13.21 -35.68
CA GLY A 806 16.76 -12.76 -36.99
C GLY A 806 15.39 -13.32 -37.38
N ASP A 807 14.93 -14.39 -36.73
CA ASP A 807 13.58 -14.94 -36.88
C ASP A 807 12.55 -14.18 -36.01
N TRP A 808 12.96 -13.13 -35.31
CA TRP A 808 12.06 -12.33 -34.48
C TRP A 808 10.93 -11.70 -35.29
N SER A 809 9.69 -11.94 -34.86
CA SER A 809 8.51 -11.25 -35.35
C SER A 809 7.54 -11.02 -34.20
N TYR A 810 7.05 -9.78 -34.07
CA TYR A 810 6.00 -9.44 -33.13
C TYR A 810 4.74 -9.01 -33.92
N PRO A 811 3.55 -9.57 -33.64
CA PRO A 811 3.26 -10.52 -32.57
C PRO A 811 3.90 -11.88 -32.82
N PHE A 812 4.04 -12.65 -31.75
CA PHE A 812 4.35 -14.07 -31.88
C PHE A 812 3.10 -14.84 -32.29
N VAL A 813 3.21 -15.60 -33.39
CA VAL A 813 2.13 -16.46 -33.90
C VAL A 813 2.66 -17.90 -33.98
N PRO A 814 2.06 -18.86 -33.26
CA PRO A 814 2.43 -20.28 -33.34
C PRO A 814 2.56 -20.79 -34.78
N GLY A 815 3.67 -21.46 -35.09
CA GLY A 815 3.97 -22.01 -36.41
C GLY A 815 4.55 -21.01 -37.42
N THR A 816 4.79 -19.76 -37.03
CA THR A 816 5.45 -18.75 -37.88
C THR A 816 6.84 -18.45 -37.36
N ASN A 817 7.80 -18.20 -38.26
CA ASN A 817 9.20 -17.86 -37.93
C ASN A 817 9.80 -18.73 -36.82
N LYS A 818 9.52 -20.05 -36.87
CA LYS A 818 10.02 -21.07 -35.94
C LYS A 818 9.57 -20.88 -34.47
N TYR A 819 8.56 -20.05 -34.24
CA TYR A 819 7.93 -19.90 -32.93
C TYR A 819 6.88 -21.01 -32.71
N VAL A 820 6.93 -21.68 -31.55
CA VAL A 820 6.02 -22.78 -31.23
C VAL A 820 4.85 -22.30 -30.35
N GLY A 821 5.13 -21.64 -29.23
CA GLY A 821 4.09 -21.15 -28.33
C GLY A 821 4.59 -20.75 -26.94
N SER A 822 3.84 -19.89 -26.24
CA SER A 822 4.10 -19.51 -24.85
C SER A 822 3.75 -20.64 -23.89
N LEU A 823 4.65 -20.93 -22.95
CA LEU A 823 4.44 -21.97 -21.95
C LEU A 823 3.39 -21.50 -20.93
N GLN A 824 2.46 -22.39 -20.58
CA GLN A 824 1.67 -22.22 -19.36
C GLN A 824 2.49 -22.75 -18.19
N HIS A 825 2.49 -22.00 -17.11
CA HIS A 825 3.31 -22.27 -15.94
C HIS A 825 2.45 -22.65 -14.74
N TYR A 826 3.06 -23.37 -13.83
CA TYR A 826 2.51 -23.89 -12.60
C TYR A 826 3.39 -23.47 -11.43
N ASN A 827 2.76 -22.91 -10.41
CA ASN A 827 3.41 -22.54 -9.16
C ASN A 827 3.04 -23.56 -8.08
N LEU A 828 4.02 -24.36 -7.66
CA LEU A 828 3.86 -25.41 -6.64
C LEU A 828 3.48 -24.86 -5.26
N LEU A 829 3.89 -23.63 -4.93
CA LEU A 829 3.61 -23.05 -3.61
C LEU A 829 2.15 -22.64 -3.47
N THR A 830 1.54 -22.20 -4.57
CA THR A 830 0.15 -21.69 -4.59
C THR A 830 -0.84 -22.67 -5.21
N ASP A 831 -0.37 -23.75 -5.83
CA ASP A 831 -1.18 -24.70 -6.60
C ASP A 831 -1.99 -24.00 -7.70
N THR A 832 -1.38 -23.05 -8.40
CA THR A 832 -2.03 -22.24 -9.43
C THR A 832 -1.28 -22.31 -10.76
N TYR A 833 -2.04 -22.30 -11.85
CA TYR A 833 -1.52 -22.12 -13.20
C TYR A 833 -1.63 -20.66 -13.63
N PHE A 834 -0.68 -20.17 -14.42
CA PHE A 834 -0.82 -18.88 -15.09
C PHE A 834 -0.33 -18.94 -16.54
N ASP A 835 -0.93 -18.08 -17.36
CA ASP A 835 -0.72 -18.00 -18.78
C ASP A 835 0.26 -16.87 -19.13
N ALA A 836 1.15 -17.12 -20.08
CA ALA A 836 2.09 -16.16 -20.65
C ALA A 836 1.59 -15.67 -22.02
N PRO A 837 1.99 -14.45 -22.46
CA PRO A 837 2.90 -13.53 -21.78
C PRO A 837 2.27 -12.84 -20.56
N VAL A 838 3.08 -12.62 -19.53
CA VAL A 838 2.67 -11.87 -18.34
C VAL A 838 2.91 -10.38 -18.59
N GLN A 839 1.90 -9.55 -18.28
CA GLN A 839 1.96 -8.10 -18.46
C GLN A 839 2.14 -7.37 -17.12
N LEU A 840 2.74 -6.17 -17.16
CA LEU A 840 2.91 -5.27 -16.01
C LEU A 840 3.54 -5.96 -14.79
N TYR A 841 4.62 -6.71 -15.01
CA TYR A 841 5.27 -7.45 -13.93
C TYR A 841 6.18 -6.53 -13.10
N PRO A 842 5.97 -6.46 -11.77
CA PRO A 842 6.73 -5.57 -10.90
C PRO A 842 8.18 -6.05 -10.71
N ARG A 843 8.97 -5.24 -10.01
CA ARG A 843 10.35 -5.58 -9.63
C ARG A 843 10.35 -6.63 -8.53
N LEU A 844 10.92 -7.80 -8.75
CA LEU A 844 10.96 -8.90 -7.78
C LEU A 844 12.29 -9.66 -7.88
N SER A 845 12.98 -9.86 -6.75
CA SER A 845 14.07 -10.83 -6.64
C SER A 845 13.50 -12.22 -6.35
N SER A 846 13.95 -13.21 -7.11
CA SER A 846 13.65 -14.65 -7.03
C SER A 846 12.23 -15.03 -7.43
N THR A 847 12.08 -15.68 -8.60
CA THR A 847 10.85 -16.35 -9.00
C THR A 847 11.16 -17.66 -9.74
N THR A 848 10.58 -18.77 -9.26
CA THR A 848 10.78 -20.10 -9.86
C THR A 848 9.43 -20.70 -10.27
N TRP A 849 9.32 -21.12 -11.53
CA TRP A 849 8.09 -21.70 -12.09
C TRP A 849 8.32 -23.02 -12.84
N TRP A 850 7.32 -23.90 -12.83
CA TRP A 850 7.34 -25.19 -13.54
C TRP A 850 6.42 -25.12 -14.75
N PRO A 851 6.83 -25.56 -15.96
CA PRO A 851 5.92 -25.72 -17.08
C PRO A 851 4.83 -26.77 -16.80
N SER A 852 3.60 -26.45 -17.18
CA SER A 852 2.37 -27.24 -16.95
C SER A 852 2.13 -28.41 -17.93
N GLY A 853 3.04 -28.63 -18.89
CA GLY A 853 2.81 -29.54 -20.02
C GLY A 853 1.86 -29.01 -21.09
N ASN A 854 1.28 -27.83 -20.88
CA ASN A 854 0.46 -27.12 -21.85
C ASN A 854 1.10 -25.79 -22.24
N PHE A 855 0.71 -25.29 -23.42
CA PHE A 855 0.88 -23.89 -23.79
C PHE A 855 -0.25 -23.04 -23.21
N SER A 856 -0.04 -21.74 -23.10
CA SER A 856 -1.03 -20.77 -22.56
C SER A 856 -2.33 -20.71 -23.34
N HIS A 857 -2.32 -21.14 -24.61
CA HIS A 857 -3.53 -21.28 -25.42
C HIS A 857 -4.24 -22.64 -25.23
N GLY A 858 -3.88 -23.39 -24.20
CA GLY A 858 -4.51 -24.66 -23.80
C GLY A 858 -4.11 -25.90 -24.59
N ALA A 859 -3.31 -25.77 -25.66
CA ALA A 859 -2.82 -26.95 -26.36
C ALA A 859 -1.72 -27.67 -25.56
N ALA A 860 -1.72 -29.00 -25.60
CA ALA A 860 -0.65 -29.79 -25.01
C ALA A 860 0.67 -29.57 -25.75
N VAL A 861 1.77 -29.50 -25.02
CA VAL A 861 3.13 -29.49 -25.58
C VAL A 861 3.38 -30.86 -26.22
N GLU A 862 3.74 -30.93 -27.51
CA GLU A 862 3.98 -32.21 -28.20
C GLU A 862 5.41 -32.74 -28.03
N SER A 863 5.60 -34.05 -28.19
CA SER A 863 6.96 -34.62 -28.21
C SER A 863 7.78 -34.02 -29.36
N GLY A 864 9.00 -33.59 -29.07
CA GLY A 864 9.84 -32.87 -30.02
C GLY A 864 11.11 -32.31 -29.41
N GLU A 865 11.88 -31.58 -30.21
CA GLU A 865 13.06 -30.85 -29.77
C GLU A 865 12.77 -29.35 -29.72
N TYR A 866 13.12 -28.69 -28.63
CA TYR A 866 12.79 -27.29 -28.40
C TYR A 866 13.95 -26.52 -27.78
N LYS A 867 13.91 -25.19 -27.89
CA LYS A 867 14.63 -24.26 -27.00
C LYS A 867 13.61 -23.40 -26.27
N VAL A 868 13.96 -22.96 -25.07
CA VAL A 868 13.21 -21.97 -24.31
C VAL A 868 13.73 -20.59 -24.65
N LEU A 869 12.88 -19.75 -25.25
CA LEU A 869 13.10 -18.32 -25.43
C LEU A 869 12.54 -17.59 -24.22
N CYS A 870 13.40 -16.95 -23.44
CA CYS A 870 13.02 -16.01 -22.39
C CYS A 870 13.09 -14.61 -22.98
N ARG A 871 12.01 -13.83 -22.86
CA ARG A 871 11.97 -12.45 -23.37
C ARG A 871 11.29 -11.53 -22.38
N ALA A 872 11.85 -10.34 -22.19
CA ALA A 872 11.24 -9.26 -21.41
C ALA A 872 11.38 -7.91 -22.14
N LEU A 873 10.33 -7.10 -22.13
CA LEU A 873 10.29 -5.80 -22.78
C LEU A 873 10.76 -4.69 -21.84
N ARG A 874 11.71 -3.88 -22.30
CA ARG A 874 12.15 -2.67 -21.58
C ARG A 874 10.96 -1.77 -21.25
N THR A 875 10.98 -1.09 -20.10
CA THR A 875 9.85 -0.26 -19.62
C THR A 875 9.38 0.82 -20.61
N TYR A 876 10.23 1.28 -21.53
CA TYR A 876 9.87 2.22 -22.61
C TYR A 876 10.07 1.63 -24.02
N GLY A 877 10.21 0.31 -24.12
CA GLY A 877 10.46 -0.39 -25.38
C GLY A 877 9.24 -0.46 -26.29
N ASP A 878 9.48 -0.45 -27.61
CA ASP A 878 8.48 -0.78 -28.63
C ASP A 878 8.44 -2.30 -28.83
N TYR A 879 7.26 -2.89 -28.63
CA TYR A 879 7.02 -4.32 -28.85
C TYR A 879 7.50 -4.83 -30.21
N ARG A 880 7.46 -4.00 -31.26
CA ARG A 880 7.85 -4.36 -32.63
C ARG A 880 9.35 -4.30 -32.87
N ASN A 881 10.10 -3.66 -31.98
CA ASN A 881 11.53 -3.47 -32.14
C ASN A 881 12.30 -4.50 -31.30
N VAL A 882 12.92 -5.48 -31.96
CA VAL A 882 13.68 -6.55 -31.28
C VAL A 882 14.77 -6.03 -30.35
N SER A 883 15.38 -4.86 -30.63
CA SER A 883 16.41 -4.29 -29.76
C SER A 883 15.90 -3.86 -28.39
N ASP A 884 14.59 -3.69 -28.26
CA ASP A 884 13.95 -3.21 -27.04
C ASP A 884 13.57 -4.37 -26.12
N TRP A 885 13.76 -5.60 -26.61
CA TRP A 885 13.60 -6.83 -25.85
C TRP A 885 14.94 -7.33 -25.33
N GLN A 886 14.96 -7.72 -24.05
CA GLN A 886 16.03 -8.53 -23.50
C GLN A 886 15.67 -10.00 -23.68
N ILE A 887 16.38 -10.65 -24.61
CA ILE A 887 16.16 -12.05 -24.98
C ILE A 887 17.28 -12.95 -24.50
N ARG A 888 16.94 -14.15 -24.04
CA ARG A 888 17.87 -15.22 -23.68
C ARG A 888 17.31 -16.55 -24.21
N VAL A 889 18.16 -17.47 -24.66
CA VAL A 889 17.72 -18.74 -25.25
C VAL A 889 18.43 -19.91 -24.59
N SER A 890 17.67 -20.92 -24.15
CA SER A 890 18.23 -22.09 -23.45
C SER A 890 19.01 -23.01 -24.38
N PRO A 891 19.80 -23.94 -23.82
CA PRO A 891 20.19 -25.16 -24.53
C PRO A 891 18.97 -25.89 -25.10
N LYS A 892 19.20 -26.73 -26.12
CA LYS A 892 18.14 -27.57 -26.70
C LYS A 892 17.70 -28.62 -25.68
N ILE A 893 16.40 -28.79 -25.51
CA ILE A 893 15.77 -29.84 -24.70
C ILE A 893 14.93 -30.77 -25.57
N ILE A 894 14.64 -31.97 -25.07
CA ILE A 894 13.77 -32.94 -25.71
C ILE A 894 12.53 -33.14 -24.85
N VAL A 895 11.35 -33.00 -25.44
CA VAL A 895 10.10 -33.46 -24.81
C VAL A 895 9.77 -34.83 -25.36
N ASP A 896 9.65 -35.83 -24.49
CA ASP A 896 9.20 -37.17 -24.84
C ASP A 896 8.16 -37.67 -23.83
N LYS A 897 6.89 -37.58 -24.20
CA LYS A 897 5.76 -38.09 -23.40
C LYS A 897 5.84 -39.60 -23.13
N ASN A 898 6.62 -40.35 -23.91
CA ASN A 898 6.77 -41.81 -23.79
C ASN A 898 8.08 -42.23 -23.11
N LYS A 899 8.84 -41.29 -22.54
CA LYS A 899 10.03 -41.58 -21.74
C LYS A 899 9.68 -42.67 -20.71
N ALA A 900 10.54 -43.67 -20.54
CA ALA A 900 10.29 -44.77 -19.60
C ALA A 900 10.27 -44.23 -18.17
#